data_AF-A0A6N2QZR1-F1
#
_entry.id   AF-A0A6N2QZR1-F1
#
_cell.length_a   1.000
_cell.length_b   1.000
_cell.length_c   1.000
_cell.angle_alpha   90.00
_cell.angle_beta   90.00
_cell.angle_gamma   90.00
#
_symmetry.space_group_name_H-M   'P 1'
#
loop_
_entity.id
_entity.type
_entity.pdbx_description
1 polymer ?
#
loop_
_entity_poly.entity_id
_entity_poly.type
_entity_poly.pdbx_seq_one_letter_code
_entity_poly.pdbx_strand_id
1 'polypeptide(L)'
;MLIKFKHFIGTLALVFPLLGGWSAGEVKSVQIPEQLPECPVRFIRGTLVAQDGAIWAVGERESVYRLQVGDRAYEKSWLNMDYYSGFPKGKNFTCIAEDRQGRIWVGTDDSGVAVFNGREWKTYDRGNALNGEHVYALAVSPVSGEVAVATSGGVSVYDPGNDSWKALDRSTGLVEDQAASAGFDARGNLWLAYACGGISYSPRKSGYMQWKNVQAPWYWDSKQFARQPYQPYGDGLPSNICNVLACTEKDQVLVGTWSGLAYSNGISSWRFLRGRDYARKNSNLYGSAARKTAVPGEGNAKMLSEDFVSSILRQGKDIFIGYRTQGVDVLDAERMTVRRRIRQGLENVDVSSLLVLGDGSVWAGTYGRGFVSLKKGSLSYQLDRKQQDDEIVFPSPARMEDSAAVLRRLEKLGADAHAGKSIVFRGEDWSTKGDWCGRYGLTRATLCATNAPMSNSEFKAKTVSFRTLSSVPGYPGYQGAVSSYWIQGLMGLNRNKGDALRWWVHSIKENDNRNILFDPTDSVRTEAEWDDHGEVYPGFVDGPDIWTVVEVPEGVHEIALYFYNPNGYLSNESRRDYVVEARRHPSTSSLVFQFNNVGDLAIGEQNKWGKILTAAMEQWYSFPVEARTRVSRFAGSGVYKRFMCRKGGIYLFRVCRNGSFNTILNGVFVNEKIPWEIRMPEELPYYVAGQLAGIVPTPERVNGATLGQREKAVCKPLYELQYTRKYLTPAACSLQNRYILSLWRQARENRAEGGCLADCLQWEARVSDDRVRASFDETMKRSWDQSQIYYIGNRSRDFMPNAPGTVPFSPRELRLMAKLRIDWRQYRDDAKNPPEKTVQEMKEFLKKELLKQQQTRKQQ
;
A
#
# COMPACT_ATOMS: atom_id res chain seq x y z
N MET A 1 33.51 23.13 44.31
CA MET A 1 32.93 22.22 45.31
C MET A 1 31.86 23.03 46.08
N LEU A 2 30.57 22.66 45.96
CA LEU A 2 29.52 22.70 47.01
C LEU A 2 29.59 23.86 48.05
N ILE A 3 28.64 24.81 48.24
CA ILE A 3 27.23 24.68 48.66
C ILE A 3 26.51 26.07 48.72
N LYS A 4 25.25 26.06 48.25
CA LYS A 4 23.97 26.75 48.61
C LYS A 4 23.88 28.17 49.26
N PHE A 5 23.10 29.00 48.52
CA PHE A 5 21.92 29.85 48.86
C PHE A 5 21.98 30.96 49.93
N LYS A 6 21.61 32.19 49.51
CA LYS A 6 20.36 32.89 49.95
C LYS A 6 20.05 34.15 49.10
N HIS A 7 18.83 34.20 48.58
CA HIS A 7 17.92 35.33 48.31
C HIS A 7 18.39 36.56 47.50
N PHE A 8 17.75 36.78 46.34
CA PHE A 8 17.17 38.09 46.04
C PHE A 8 15.89 37.96 45.19
N ILE A 9 14.87 38.72 45.59
CA ILE A 9 13.52 38.83 45.03
C ILE A 9 13.57 39.74 43.80
N GLY A 10 12.84 39.40 42.75
CA GLY A 10 12.69 40.24 41.55
C GLY A 10 11.57 39.74 40.64
N THR A 11 10.37 40.23 40.91
CA THR A 11 9.06 39.93 40.31
C THR A 11 8.97 40.35 38.84
N LEU A 12 8.57 39.44 37.94
CA LEU A 12 7.66 39.71 36.81
C LEU A 12 7.19 38.39 36.17
N ALA A 13 6.12 37.84 36.72
CA ALA A 13 5.33 36.81 36.08
C ALA A 13 4.26 37.49 35.22
N LEU A 14 4.36 37.34 33.89
CA LEU A 14 3.24 37.53 32.97
C LEU A 14 2.72 36.12 32.62
N VAL A 15 1.89 35.59 33.51
CA VAL A 15 0.99 34.47 33.21
C VAL A 15 -0.39 35.10 33.14
N PHE A 16 -0.96 35.18 31.94
CA PHE A 16 -2.40 35.33 31.77
C PHE A 16 -2.99 33.94 31.63
N PRO A 17 -3.74 33.42 32.62
CA PRO A 17 -4.79 32.45 32.34
C PRO A 17 -6.07 33.26 32.12
N LEU A 18 -6.52 33.36 30.86
CA LEU A 18 -7.93 33.67 30.60
C LEU A 18 -8.76 32.44 30.97
N LEU A 19 -8.93 32.23 32.28
CA LEU A 19 -9.96 31.36 32.84
C LEU A 19 -11.30 32.05 32.63
N GLY A 20 -11.87 31.89 31.43
CA GLY A 20 -13.31 31.96 31.28
C GLY A 20 -13.88 30.72 31.94
N GLY A 21 -14.45 30.84 33.14
CA GLY A 21 -15.38 29.85 33.66
C GLY A 21 -16.66 29.96 32.83
N TRP A 22 -16.99 28.95 32.04
CA TRP A 22 -18.21 28.92 31.26
C TRP A 22 -19.27 28.15 32.04
N SER A 23 -20.39 28.79 32.32
CA SER A 23 -21.58 28.10 32.82
C SER A 23 -22.12 27.16 31.73
N ALA A 24 -22.37 25.91 32.09
CA ALA A 24 -23.06 24.97 31.22
C ALA A 24 -24.48 25.49 30.90
N GLY A 25 -24.82 25.63 29.62
CA GLY A 25 -26.18 25.94 29.15
C GLY A 25 -26.40 27.32 28.50
N GLU A 26 -25.40 28.17 28.34
CA GLU A 26 -25.56 29.39 27.52
C GLU A 26 -25.52 29.07 26.02
N VAL A 27 -26.68 29.20 25.36
CA VAL A 27 -26.79 29.15 23.89
C VAL A 27 -26.16 30.42 23.30
N LYS A 28 -25.04 30.27 22.57
CA LYS A 28 -24.33 31.41 21.96
C LYS A 28 -24.49 31.38 20.44
N SER A 29 -24.87 32.53 19.88
CA SER A 29 -24.93 32.75 18.44
C SER A 29 -23.53 32.94 17.87
N VAL A 30 -23.16 32.18 16.84
CA VAL A 30 -21.88 32.30 16.14
C VAL A 30 -22.04 33.11 14.86
N GLN A 31 -21.23 34.15 14.69
CA GLN A 31 -21.12 34.90 13.44
C GLN A 31 -20.19 34.16 12.46
N ILE A 32 -20.69 33.88 11.26
CA ILE A 32 -19.89 33.29 10.19
C ILE A 32 -19.30 34.42 9.34
N PRO A 33 -17.97 34.46 9.12
CA PRO A 33 -17.36 35.45 8.27
C PRO A 33 -17.70 35.20 6.80
N GLU A 34 -17.72 36.26 5.97
CA GLU A 34 -17.95 36.11 4.53
C GLU A 34 -16.87 35.26 3.84
N GLN A 35 -15.66 35.27 4.40
CA GLN A 35 -14.53 34.42 4.00
C GLN A 35 -13.91 33.77 5.24
N LEU A 36 -13.69 32.46 5.20
CA LEU A 36 -12.88 31.78 6.20
C LEU A 36 -11.42 32.23 6.06
N PRO A 37 -10.64 32.28 7.15
CA PRO A 37 -9.20 32.48 7.05
C PRO A 37 -8.57 31.40 6.17
N GLU A 38 -7.49 31.76 5.46
CA GLU A 38 -6.81 30.85 4.54
C GLU A 38 -6.41 29.56 5.27
N CYS A 39 -6.91 28.42 4.78
CA CYS A 39 -6.61 27.12 5.36
C CYS A 39 -5.19 26.70 4.96
N PRO A 40 -4.32 26.34 5.93
CA PRO A 40 -2.98 25.87 5.64
C PRO A 40 -2.94 24.56 4.84
N VAL A 41 -3.99 23.75 4.92
CA VAL A 41 -4.14 22.53 4.10
C VAL A 41 -4.54 22.94 2.70
N ARG A 42 -3.60 22.85 1.75
CA ARG A 42 -3.88 23.20 0.36
C ARG A 42 -4.49 22.03 -0.38
N PHE A 43 -4.01 20.80 -0.15
CA PHE A 43 -4.46 19.59 -0.82
C PHE A 43 -5.51 18.86 0.01
N ILE A 44 -6.65 19.54 0.23
CA ILE A 44 -7.71 19.03 1.10
C ILE A 44 -8.23 17.70 0.58
N ARG A 45 -8.34 16.71 1.47
CA ARG A 45 -8.90 15.38 1.21
C ARG A 45 -10.15 15.10 2.03
N GLY A 46 -10.23 15.67 3.23
CA GLY A 46 -11.37 15.54 4.11
C GLY A 46 -11.62 16.84 4.86
N THR A 47 -12.90 17.14 5.06
CA THR A 47 -13.35 18.28 5.85
C THR A 47 -14.49 17.82 6.75
N LEU A 48 -14.58 18.45 7.91
CA LEU A 48 -15.57 18.12 8.92
C LEU A 48 -15.98 19.39 9.66
N VAL A 49 -17.26 19.52 9.94
CA VAL A 49 -17.77 20.44 10.97
C VAL A 49 -18.08 19.58 12.18
N ALA A 50 -17.32 19.76 13.26
CA ALA A 50 -17.50 19.00 14.48
C ALA A 50 -18.72 19.50 15.28
N GLN A 51 -19.18 18.72 16.25
CA GLN A 51 -20.33 19.04 17.10
C GLN A 51 -20.14 20.33 17.90
N ASP A 52 -18.88 20.68 18.21
CA ASP A 52 -18.51 21.94 18.85
C ASP A 52 -18.51 23.16 17.89
N GLY A 53 -18.83 22.94 16.61
CA GLY A 53 -18.83 23.94 15.55
C GLY A 53 -17.46 24.22 14.92
N ALA A 54 -16.39 23.58 15.38
CA ALA A 54 -15.07 23.75 14.79
C ALA A 54 -15.01 23.14 13.39
N ILE A 55 -14.31 23.80 12.48
CA ILE A 55 -14.06 23.28 11.13
C ILE A 55 -12.71 22.57 11.16
N TRP A 56 -12.67 21.34 10.66
CA TRP A 56 -11.45 20.57 10.53
C TRP A 56 -11.14 20.33 9.07
N ALA A 57 -9.85 20.37 8.73
CA ALA A 57 -9.34 20.09 7.41
C ALA A 57 -8.13 19.15 7.51
N VAL A 58 -8.11 18.16 6.61
CA VAL A 58 -7.01 17.20 6.47
C VAL A 58 -6.65 17.05 5.00
N GLY A 59 -5.37 16.80 4.72
CA GLY A 59 -4.85 16.74 3.36
C GLY A 59 -3.48 16.08 3.27
N GLU A 60 -2.82 16.28 2.14
CA GLU A 60 -1.55 15.62 1.80
C GLU A 60 -0.35 16.57 1.92
N ARG A 61 0.80 16.07 2.40
CA ARG A 61 1.99 16.84 2.83
C ARG A 61 1.76 17.84 3.97
N GLU A 62 0.56 17.91 4.49
CA GLU A 62 0.13 18.89 5.47
C GLU A 62 -0.23 18.19 6.79
N SER A 63 -0.55 18.99 7.79
CA SER A 63 -1.01 18.49 9.08
C SER A 63 -2.54 18.41 9.12
N VAL A 64 -3.07 18.00 10.26
CA VAL A 64 -4.48 18.18 10.62
C VAL A 64 -4.64 19.59 11.18
N TYR A 65 -5.58 20.36 10.63
CA TYR A 65 -5.84 21.73 11.09
C TYR A 65 -7.29 21.88 11.57
N ARG A 66 -7.45 22.66 12.64
CA ARG A 66 -8.73 22.99 13.25
C ARG A 66 -8.92 24.51 13.27
N LEU A 67 -10.05 24.98 12.77
CA LEU A 67 -10.51 26.35 12.92
C LEU A 67 -11.58 26.40 14.01
N GLN A 68 -11.20 26.94 15.16
CA GLN A 68 -12.05 26.98 16.34
C GLN A 68 -13.02 28.16 16.30
N VAL A 69 -14.13 28.02 17.02
CA VAL A 69 -15.04 29.12 17.34
C VAL A 69 -14.60 29.76 18.68
N GLY A 70 -14.18 31.02 18.62
CA GLY A 70 -13.82 31.88 19.76
C GLY A 70 -15.00 32.71 20.25
N ASP A 71 -14.77 33.98 20.64
CA ASP A 71 -15.77 34.95 21.15
C ASP A 71 -16.94 35.21 20.18
N ARG A 72 -17.84 34.21 20.03
CA ARG A 72 -19.01 34.21 19.15
C ARG A 72 -18.67 34.35 17.65
N ALA A 73 -17.44 34.06 17.24
CA ALA A 73 -17.00 34.06 15.85
C ALA A 73 -15.87 33.04 15.62
N TYR A 74 -15.64 32.64 14.38
CA TYR A 74 -14.45 31.84 14.06
C TYR A 74 -13.16 32.61 14.34
N GLU A 75 -12.15 31.91 14.86
CA GLU A 75 -10.83 32.47 15.06
C GLU A 75 -10.21 32.94 13.74
N LYS A 76 -9.22 33.84 13.84
CA LYS A 76 -8.56 34.42 12.66
C LYS A 76 -7.51 33.49 12.04
N SER A 77 -7.16 32.39 12.72
CA SER A 77 -6.10 31.47 12.32
C SER A 77 -6.48 30.03 12.59
N TRP A 78 -5.94 29.14 11.78
CA TRP A 78 -6.06 27.70 11.97
C TRP A 78 -5.03 27.20 12.97
N LEU A 79 -5.47 26.31 13.85
CA LEU A 79 -4.62 25.59 14.80
C LEU A 79 -4.10 24.31 14.16
N ASN A 80 -2.78 24.19 14.03
CA ASN A 80 -2.15 22.91 13.68
C ASN A 80 -2.32 21.95 14.84
N MET A 81 -2.69 20.70 14.61
CA MET A 81 -2.98 19.73 15.67
C MET A 81 -1.80 18.80 16.01
N ASP A 82 -0.63 19.01 15.38
CA ASP A 82 0.59 18.21 15.60
C ASP A 82 1.33 18.51 16.91
N TYR A 83 0.96 19.58 17.63
CA TYR A 83 1.54 19.89 18.94
C TYR A 83 1.06 18.96 20.05
N TYR A 84 -0.07 18.26 19.85
CA TYR A 84 -0.57 17.30 20.81
C TYR A 84 0.25 16.01 20.77
N SER A 85 0.47 15.40 21.94
CA SER A 85 1.19 14.13 22.06
C SER A 85 0.54 13.03 21.24
N GLY A 86 1.36 12.10 20.75
CA GLY A 86 0.91 10.93 20.00
C GLY A 86 0.52 11.20 18.54
N PHE A 87 0.70 12.43 18.03
CA PHE A 87 0.37 12.77 16.65
C PHE A 87 1.10 11.81 15.67
N PRO A 88 0.41 11.29 14.64
CA PRO A 88 1.00 10.34 13.70
C PRO A 88 2.19 10.94 12.96
N LYS A 89 3.22 10.12 12.73
CA LYS A 89 4.46 10.55 12.04
C LYS A 89 4.28 10.84 10.55
N GLY A 90 3.21 10.34 9.93
CA GLY A 90 2.87 10.57 8.52
C GLY A 90 2.18 11.92 8.31
N LYS A 91 2.41 12.54 7.14
CA LYS A 91 1.83 13.85 6.76
C LYS A 91 0.78 13.74 5.65
N ASN A 92 0.26 12.53 5.39
CA ASN A 92 -0.78 12.31 4.40
C ASN A 92 -2.03 11.75 5.08
N PHE A 93 -3.06 12.59 5.11
CA PHE A 93 -4.33 12.29 5.73
C PHE A 93 -5.42 12.22 4.66
N THR A 94 -6.23 11.17 4.72
CA THR A 94 -7.12 10.78 3.61
C THR A 94 -8.57 11.18 3.83
N CYS A 95 -9.01 11.17 5.08
CA CYS A 95 -10.40 11.39 5.48
C CYS A 95 -10.48 11.72 6.98
N ILE A 96 -11.60 12.30 7.39
CA ILE A 96 -11.85 12.73 8.76
C ILE A 96 -13.32 12.48 9.12
N ALA A 97 -13.58 12.08 10.35
CA ALA A 97 -14.93 11.96 10.92
C ALA A 97 -14.91 12.24 12.43
N GLU A 98 -16.04 12.67 12.98
CA GLU A 98 -16.24 12.76 14.42
C GLU A 98 -17.23 11.69 14.85
N ASP A 99 -16.90 10.94 15.91
CA ASP A 99 -17.83 9.96 16.47
C ASP A 99 -18.83 10.58 17.46
N ARG A 100 -19.79 9.78 17.91
CA ARG A 100 -20.83 10.26 18.85
C ARG A 100 -20.31 10.59 20.26
N GLN A 101 -19.07 10.24 20.56
CA GLN A 101 -18.42 10.59 21.83
C GLN A 101 -17.59 11.87 21.71
N GLY A 102 -17.52 12.51 20.53
CA GLY A 102 -16.75 13.72 20.29
C GLY A 102 -15.28 13.47 19.94
N ARG A 103 -14.88 12.21 19.69
CA ARG A 103 -13.50 11.92 19.24
C ARG A 103 -13.38 12.21 17.76
N ILE A 104 -12.22 12.76 17.37
CA ILE A 104 -11.90 13.01 15.96
C ILE A 104 -11.06 11.86 15.42
N TRP A 105 -11.55 11.23 14.37
CA TRP A 105 -10.90 10.12 13.68
C TRP A 105 -10.33 10.63 12.35
N VAL A 106 -9.05 10.38 12.11
CA VAL A 106 -8.35 10.79 10.90
C VAL A 106 -7.68 9.59 10.25
N GLY A 107 -8.05 9.28 9.01
CA GLY A 107 -7.43 8.23 8.21
C GLY A 107 -6.09 8.67 7.64
N THR A 108 -5.16 7.72 7.48
CA THR A 108 -3.83 7.95 6.89
C THR A 108 -3.59 7.05 5.68
N ASP A 109 -2.59 7.39 4.87
CA ASP A 109 -2.21 6.58 3.71
C ASP A 109 -1.58 5.22 4.07
N ASP A 110 -0.92 5.11 5.23
CA ASP A 110 -0.01 3.99 5.50
C ASP A 110 0.19 3.63 6.97
N SER A 111 -0.47 4.35 7.88
CA SER A 111 -0.29 4.22 9.33
C SER A 111 -1.62 3.92 10.04
N GLY A 112 -2.65 3.51 9.29
CA GLY A 112 -3.98 3.25 9.83
C GLY A 112 -4.77 4.52 10.15
N VAL A 113 -5.47 4.52 11.29
CA VAL A 113 -6.33 5.62 11.74
C VAL A 113 -5.80 6.23 13.04
N ALA A 114 -5.71 7.56 13.09
CA ALA A 114 -5.37 8.31 14.28
C ALA A 114 -6.64 8.86 14.93
N VAL A 115 -6.79 8.70 16.24
CA VAL A 115 -7.94 9.16 17.01
C VAL A 115 -7.47 10.22 17.99
N PHE A 116 -8.13 11.37 18.01
CA PHE A 116 -7.92 12.44 18.98
C PHE A 116 -9.07 12.44 19.99
N ASN A 117 -8.75 12.38 21.28
CA ASN A 117 -9.74 12.36 22.35
C ASN A 117 -9.98 13.72 23.03
N GLY A 118 -9.45 14.81 22.45
CA GLY A 118 -9.48 16.14 23.05
C GLY A 118 -8.20 16.54 23.78
N ARG A 119 -7.33 15.58 24.13
CA ARG A 119 -6.07 15.83 24.85
C ARG A 119 -4.84 15.32 24.12
N GLU A 120 -4.94 14.15 23.50
CA GLU A 120 -3.83 13.53 22.79
C GLU A 120 -4.33 12.66 21.64
N TRP A 121 -3.38 12.16 20.84
CA TRP A 121 -3.62 11.27 19.72
C TRP A 121 -3.21 9.84 20.04
N LYS A 122 -3.94 8.87 19.48
CA LYS A 122 -3.57 7.47 19.47
C LYS A 122 -3.83 6.84 18.10
N THR A 123 -2.86 6.09 17.60
CA THR A 123 -2.93 5.44 16.29
C THR A 123 -3.33 3.97 16.41
N TYR A 124 -4.22 3.55 15.52
CA TYR A 124 -4.62 2.17 15.34
C TYR A 124 -4.27 1.71 13.93
N ASP A 125 -3.59 0.58 13.82
CA ASP A 125 -3.06 0.02 12.59
C ASP A 125 -3.42 -1.45 12.48
N ARG A 126 -2.86 -2.15 11.49
CA ARG A 126 -3.11 -3.58 11.33
C ARG A 126 -2.62 -4.44 12.50
N GLY A 127 -1.60 -3.98 13.22
CA GLY A 127 -1.02 -4.71 14.34
C GLY A 127 -1.93 -4.71 15.58
N ASN A 128 -2.85 -3.75 15.68
CA ASN A 128 -3.64 -3.57 16.89
C ASN A 128 -5.15 -3.38 16.70
N ALA A 129 -5.68 -3.02 15.53
CA ALA A 129 -7.13 -2.87 15.35
C ALA A 129 -7.70 -3.07 13.95
N LEU A 130 -6.92 -2.75 12.91
CA LEU A 130 -7.44 -2.64 11.55
C LEU A 130 -7.13 -3.86 10.68
N ASN A 131 -7.89 -4.02 9.60
CA ASN A 131 -7.62 -5.04 8.58
C ASN A 131 -6.55 -4.62 7.55
N GLY A 132 -6.23 -3.33 7.48
CA GLY A 132 -5.32 -2.75 6.49
C GLY A 132 -4.79 -1.39 6.92
N GLU A 133 -3.71 -0.96 6.27
CA GLU A 133 -2.91 0.22 6.68
C GLU A 133 -3.38 1.54 6.06
N HIS A 134 -3.91 1.48 4.85
CA HIS A 134 -4.39 2.67 4.13
C HIS A 134 -5.87 2.83 4.42
N VAL A 135 -6.30 3.98 4.89
CA VAL A 135 -7.71 4.28 5.19
C VAL A 135 -8.31 5.08 4.05
N TYR A 136 -9.33 4.55 3.38
CA TYR A 136 -10.00 5.25 2.28
C TYR A 136 -11.16 6.13 2.73
N ALA A 137 -11.88 5.70 3.77
CA ALA A 137 -13.07 6.38 4.25
C ALA A 137 -13.38 6.03 5.71
N LEU A 138 -14.03 6.98 6.37
CA LEU A 138 -14.60 6.83 7.70
C LEU A 138 -16.10 7.11 7.62
N ALA A 139 -16.90 6.33 8.34
CA ALA A 139 -18.33 6.58 8.48
C ALA A 139 -18.76 6.30 9.91
N VAL A 140 -19.65 7.14 10.44
CA VAL A 140 -20.18 7.00 11.80
C VAL A 140 -21.68 6.74 11.72
N SER A 141 -22.12 5.69 12.41
CA SER A 141 -23.53 5.29 12.41
C SER A 141 -24.37 6.31 13.17
N PRO A 142 -25.41 6.89 12.54
CA PRO A 142 -26.31 7.84 13.21
C PRO A 142 -27.23 7.14 14.21
N VAL A 143 -27.26 5.81 14.28
CA VAL A 143 -28.13 5.04 15.18
C VAL A 143 -27.36 4.49 16.38
N SER A 144 -26.20 3.88 16.13
CA SER A 144 -25.43 3.14 17.15
C SER A 144 -24.15 3.85 17.59
N GLY A 145 -23.66 4.81 16.82
CA GLY A 145 -22.33 5.40 17.02
C GLY A 145 -21.18 4.50 16.59
N GLU A 146 -21.45 3.33 15.99
CA GLU A 146 -20.44 2.47 15.38
C GLU A 146 -19.61 3.25 14.34
N VAL A 147 -18.30 3.07 14.35
CA VAL A 147 -17.37 3.73 13.42
C VAL A 147 -16.84 2.70 12.43
N ALA A 148 -17.20 2.84 11.15
CA ALA A 148 -16.68 2.02 10.07
C ALA A 148 -15.42 2.68 9.48
N VAL A 149 -14.32 1.95 9.51
CA VAL A 149 -13.02 2.34 8.95
C VAL A 149 -12.75 1.48 7.71
N ALA A 150 -12.96 2.04 6.52
CA ALA A 150 -12.68 1.36 5.26
C ALA A 150 -11.19 1.45 4.93
N THR A 151 -10.54 0.31 4.76
CA THR A 151 -9.09 0.20 4.58
C THR A 151 -8.69 -0.62 3.36
N SER A 152 -7.38 -0.70 3.08
CA SER A 152 -6.82 -1.57 2.03
C SER A 152 -7.00 -3.08 2.26
N GLY A 153 -7.51 -3.48 3.44
CA GLY A 153 -7.76 -4.89 3.80
C GLY A 153 -9.22 -5.22 4.12
N GLY A 154 -10.17 -4.32 3.82
CA GLY A 154 -11.58 -4.49 4.14
C GLY A 154 -12.11 -3.34 4.99
N VAL A 155 -13.12 -3.58 5.82
CA VAL A 155 -13.70 -2.58 6.72
C VAL A 155 -13.55 -3.06 8.16
N SER A 156 -12.99 -2.23 9.02
CA SER A 156 -12.92 -2.47 10.48
C SER A 156 -14.00 -1.62 11.15
N VAL A 157 -14.92 -2.24 11.89
CA VAL A 157 -16.03 -1.56 12.56
C VAL A 157 -15.77 -1.54 14.06
N TYR A 158 -15.66 -0.35 14.64
CA TYR A 158 -15.56 -0.15 16.07
C TYR A 158 -16.94 0.08 16.67
N ASP A 159 -17.29 -0.71 17.69
CA ASP A 159 -18.51 -0.55 18.48
C ASP A 159 -18.17 0.15 19.81
N PRO A 160 -18.54 1.44 19.97
CA PRO A 160 -18.28 2.18 21.20
C PRO A 160 -19.08 1.67 22.42
N GLY A 161 -20.18 0.94 22.22
CA GLY A 161 -21.01 0.44 23.32
C GLY A 161 -20.37 -0.73 24.06
N ASN A 162 -19.58 -1.54 23.34
CA ASN A 162 -18.90 -2.72 23.87
C ASN A 162 -17.37 -2.60 23.88
N ASP A 163 -16.83 -1.46 23.42
CA ASP A 163 -15.40 -1.22 23.22
C ASP A 163 -14.72 -2.38 22.46
N SER A 164 -15.27 -2.70 21.29
CA SER A 164 -14.88 -3.87 20.51
C SER A 164 -14.76 -3.56 19.03
N TRP A 165 -13.98 -4.39 18.33
CA TRP A 165 -13.74 -4.26 16.91
C TRP A 165 -14.24 -5.49 16.15
N LYS A 166 -14.77 -5.25 14.96
CA LYS A 166 -15.20 -6.27 14.03
C LYS A 166 -14.51 -6.08 12.68
N ALA A 167 -13.90 -7.15 12.18
CA ALA A 167 -13.35 -7.22 10.84
C ALA A 167 -14.42 -7.64 9.82
N LEU A 168 -14.54 -6.87 8.75
CA LEU A 168 -15.31 -7.21 7.55
C LEU A 168 -14.35 -7.25 6.35
N ASP A 169 -14.33 -8.36 5.65
CA ASP A 169 -13.49 -8.60 4.47
C ASP A 169 -14.22 -9.54 3.49
N ARG A 170 -13.57 -9.96 2.40
CA ARG A 170 -14.13 -11.01 1.52
C ARG A 170 -14.54 -12.28 2.27
N SER A 171 -13.85 -12.65 3.37
CA SER A 171 -14.19 -13.81 4.22
C SER A 171 -15.58 -13.69 4.86
N THR A 172 -16.08 -12.46 4.99
CA THR A 172 -17.39 -12.10 5.55
C THR A 172 -18.43 -11.74 4.49
N GLY A 173 -18.10 -11.87 3.20
CA GLY A 173 -19.02 -11.66 2.07
C GLY A 173 -18.88 -10.33 1.34
N LEU A 174 -17.83 -9.53 1.62
CA LEU A 174 -17.52 -8.37 0.78
C LEU A 174 -17.17 -8.79 -0.66
N VAL A 175 -17.57 -7.97 -1.64
CA VAL A 175 -17.21 -8.17 -3.06
C VAL A 175 -15.71 -7.93 -3.28
N GLU A 176 -15.19 -6.91 -2.60
CA GLU A 176 -13.81 -6.46 -2.69
C GLU A 176 -13.38 -5.90 -1.33
N ASP A 177 -12.08 -5.93 -1.03
CA ASP A 177 -11.57 -5.38 0.24
C ASP A 177 -11.44 -3.83 0.18
N GLN A 178 -11.48 -3.23 -1.02
CA GLN A 178 -11.23 -1.80 -1.24
C GLN A 178 -12.53 -1.01 -1.35
N ALA A 179 -13.13 -0.68 -0.21
CA ALA A 179 -14.23 0.28 -0.16
C ALA A 179 -13.66 1.71 -0.29
N ALA A 180 -13.87 2.35 -1.44
CA ALA A 180 -13.42 3.72 -1.71
C ALA A 180 -14.24 4.77 -0.94
N SER A 181 -15.45 4.41 -0.54
CA SER A 181 -16.33 5.20 0.31
C SER A 181 -17.25 4.29 1.12
N ALA A 182 -17.61 4.73 2.32
CA ALA A 182 -18.51 4.03 3.23
C ALA A 182 -19.50 5.03 3.82
N GLY A 183 -20.68 4.55 4.21
CA GLY A 183 -21.72 5.39 4.79
C GLY A 183 -22.78 4.56 5.49
N PHE A 184 -23.42 5.15 6.49
CA PHE A 184 -24.58 4.56 7.15
C PHE A 184 -25.85 5.27 6.69
N ASP A 185 -26.90 4.50 6.40
CA ASP A 185 -28.23 5.08 6.22
C ASP A 185 -28.88 5.43 7.57
N ALA A 186 -30.03 6.12 7.51
CA ALA A 186 -30.78 6.54 8.69
C ALA A 186 -31.24 5.38 9.59
N ARG A 187 -31.21 4.14 9.08
CA ARG A 187 -31.56 2.91 9.81
C ARG A 187 -30.32 2.21 10.40
N GLY A 188 -29.13 2.79 10.21
CA GLY A 188 -27.85 2.26 10.69
C GLY A 188 -27.28 1.13 9.82
N ASN A 189 -27.83 0.89 8.63
CA ASN A 189 -27.27 -0.11 7.73
C ASN A 189 -26.01 0.42 7.05
N LEU A 190 -25.05 -0.48 6.83
CA LEU A 190 -23.77 -0.12 6.23
C LEU A 190 -23.84 -0.25 4.72
N TRP A 191 -23.46 0.82 4.04
CA TRP A 191 -23.31 0.91 2.59
C TRP A 191 -21.84 1.11 2.25
N LEU A 192 -21.36 0.37 1.26
CA LEU A 192 -19.99 0.44 0.76
C LEU A 192 -20.01 0.67 -0.75
N ALA A 193 -19.16 1.59 -1.21
CA ALA A 193 -18.91 1.82 -2.62
C ALA A 193 -17.45 1.52 -2.92
N TYR A 194 -17.20 0.52 -3.77
CA TYR A 194 -15.87 -0.03 -3.98
C TYR A 194 -15.09 0.68 -5.07
N ALA A 195 -13.77 0.52 -5.00
CA ALA A 195 -12.84 0.98 -6.00
C ALA A 195 -13.13 0.38 -7.39
N CYS A 196 -13.53 -0.90 -7.46
CA CYS A 196 -13.82 -1.59 -8.72
C CYS A 196 -15.01 -2.57 -8.66
N GLY A 197 -15.62 -2.73 -7.48
CA GLY A 197 -16.64 -3.72 -7.17
C GLY A 197 -18.09 -3.24 -7.19
N GLY A 198 -18.38 -1.97 -7.51
CA GLY A 198 -19.73 -1.41 -7.46
C GLY A 198 -20.16 -1.08 -6.02
N ILE A 199 -21.37 -1.46 -5.64
CA ILE A 199 -21.97 -1.13 -4.33
C ILE A 199 -22.33 -2.39 -3.57
N SER A 200 -22.10 -2.38 -2.26
CA SER A 200 -22.62 -3.36 -1.32
C SER A 200 -23.43 -2.69 -0.20
N TYR A 201 -24.36 -3.45 0.35
CA TYR A 201 -25.18 -3.07 1.49
C TYR A 201 -25.32 -4.24 2.46
N SER A 202 -25.27 -3.96 3.75
CA SER A 202 -25.53 -4.94 4.79
C SER A 202 -26.39 -4.36 5.91
N PRO A 203 -27.52 -5.02 6.27
CA PRO A 203 -28.34 -4.57 7.38
C PRO A 203 -27.62 -4.66 8.72
N ARG A 204 -27.81 -3.66 9.59
CA ARG A 204 -27.27 -3.70 10.96
C ARG A 204 -27.75 -4.93 11.74
N LYS A 205 -29.01 -5.33 11.55
CA LYS A 205 -29.61 -6.51 12.20
C LYS A 205 -28.89 -7.83 11.88
N SER A 206 -28.17 -7.88 10.75
CA SER A 206 -27.35 -9.05 10.40
C SER A 206 -25.97 -9.04 11.05
N GLY A 207 -25.65 -8.00 11.83
CA GLY A 207 -24.30 -7.69 12.28
C GLY A 207 -23.35 -7.47 11.11
N TYR A 208 -23.83 -6.95 9.98
CA TYR A 208 -23.05 -6.76 8.75
C TYR A 208 -22.52 -8.06 8.10
N MET A 209 -23.24 -9.18 8.25
CA MET A 209 -22.84 -10.49 7.69
C MET A 209 -23.69 -10.93 6.48
N GLN A 210 -24.69 -10.15 6.08
CA GLN A 210 -25.55 -10.45 4.93
C GLN A 210 -25.49 -9.34 3.89
N TRP A 211 -24.76 -9.58 2.81
CA TRP A 211 -24.48 -8.58 1.79
C TRP A 211 -25.40 -8.70 0.59
N LYS A 212 -25.89 -7.54 0.13
CA LYS A 212 -26.54 -7.37 -1.17
C LYS A 212 -25.65 -6.49 -2.04
N ASN A 213 -25.41 -6.93 -3.27
CA ASN A 213 -24.43 -6.30 -4.16
C ASN A 213 -25.12 -5.79 -5.42
N VAL A 214 -24.67 -4.64 -5.90
CA VAL A 214 -25.14 -4.02 -7.15
C VAL A 214 -23.92 -3.68 -7.99
N GLN A 215 -23.84 -4.26 -9.17
CA GLN A 215 -22.74 -4.07 -10.11
C GLN A 215 -23.27 -3.62 -11.47
N ALA A 216 -22.56 -2.67 -12.06
CA ALA A 216 -22.70 -2.33 -13.47
C ALA A 216 -22.25 -3.52 -14.35
N PRO A 217 -22.90 -3.76 -15.49
CA PRO A 217 -22.42 -4.72 -16.47
C PRO A 217 -21.19 -4.21 -17.24
N TRP A 218 -20.83 -2.92 -17.08
CA TRP A 218 -19.85 -2.23 -17.90
C TRP A 218 -18.40 -2.58 -17.52
N TYR A 219 -17.78 -3.42 -18.33
CA TYR A 219 -16.34 -3.72 -18.30
C TYR A 219 -15.86 -4.05 -19.71
N TRP A 220 -14.57 -3.90 -19.98
CA TRP A 220 -14.04 -4.11 -21.32
C TRP A 220 -14.02 -5.61 -21.66
N ASP A 221 -14.88 -6.01 -22.59
CA ASP A 221 -14.90 -7.36 -23.17
C ASP A 221 -15.23 -7.33 -24.67
N SER A 222 -15.16 -8.50 -25.30
CA SER A 222 -15.44 -8.70 -26.73
C SER A 222 -16.91 -8.57 -27.12
N LYS A 223 -17.83 -8.38 -26.17
CA LYS A 223 -19.26 -8.14 -26.43
C LYS A 223 -19.58 -6.65 -26.37
N GLN A 224 -18.97 -5.94 -25.42
CA GLN A 224 -19.31 -4.56 -25.07
C GLN A 224 -18.38 -3.53 -25.73
N PHE A 225 -17.09 -3.85 -25.89
CA PHE A 225 -16.05 -2.93 -26.41
C PHE A 225 -15.99 -1.56 -25.70
N ALA A 226 -16.55 -1.45 -24.48
CA ALA A 226 -16.59 -0.23 -23.70
C ALA A 226 -16.70 -0.56 -22.20
N ARG A 227 -16.18 0.34 -21.34
CA ARG A 227 -16.25 0.22 -19.87
C ARG A 227 -17.37 1.04 -19.25
N GLN A 228 -18.24 1.63 -20.07
CA GLN A 228 -19.26 2.58 -19.62
C GLN A 228 -20.45 2.62 -20.59
N PRO A 229 -21.64 3.07 -20.14
CA PRO A 229 -22.82 3.14 -20.98
C PRO A 229 -22.69 4.17 -22.11
N TYR A 230 -23.36 3.88 -23.22
CA TYR A 230 -23.54 4.78 -24.36
C TYR A 230 -24.68 5.78 -24.16
N GLN A 231 -25.57 5.54 -23.20
CA GLN A 231 -26.71 6.39 -22.92
C GLN A 231 -26.39 7.40 -21.81
N PRO A 232 -26.92 8.64 -21.89
CA PRO A 232 -26.73 9.65 -20.86
C PRO A 232 -27.52 9.39 -19.57
N TYR A 233 -28.49 8.47 -19.60
CA TYR A 233 -29.30 8.06 -18.48
C TYR A 233 -29.81 6.64 -18.68
N GLY A 234 -30.09 5.94 -17.59
CA GLY A 234 -30.61 4.58 -17.63
C GLY A 234 -30.76 4.00 -16.23
N ASP A 235 -31.10 2.71 -16.18
CA ASP A 235 -31.22 1.94 -14.95
C ASP A 235 -29.88 1.29 -14.57
N GLY A 236 -29.70 1.00 -13.27
CA GLY A 236 -28.49 0.41 -12.73
C GLY A 236 -27.39 1.44 -12.42
N LEU A 237 -26.17 0.93 -12.30
CA LEU A 237 -24.97 1.75 -12.11
C LEU A 237 -24.32 2.05 -13.46
N PRO A 238 -23.78 3.26 -13.66
CA PRO A 238 -23.08 3.58 -14.89
C PRO A 238 -21.62 3.07 -14.87
N SER A 239 -21.08 2.71 -13.71
CA SER A 239 -19.75 2.11 -13.56
C SER A 239 -19.65 1.36 -12.22
N ASN A 240 -18.79 0.36 -12.17
CA ASN A 240 -18.37 -0.31 -10.93
C ASN A 240 -17.25 0.44 -10.19
N ILE A 241 -16.71 1.49 -10.80
CA ILE A 241 -15.63 2.31 -10.23
C ILE A 241 -16.27 3.47 -9.47
N CYS A 242 -16.45 3.29 -8.17
CA CYS A 242 -17.10 4.27 -7.31
C CYS A 242 -16.06 5.17 -6.63
N ASN A 243 -16.42 6.44 -6.40
CA ASN A 243 -15.57 7.47 -5.82
C ASN A 243 -16.04 7.90 -4.44
N VAL A 244 -17.36 8.11 -4.32
CA VAL A 244 -18.01 8.71 -3.16
C VAL A 244 -19.42 8.16 -3.02
N LEU A 245 -19.83 7.93 -1.79
CA LEU A 245 -21.17 7.51 -1.40
C LEU A 245 -21.73 8.55 -0.42
N ALA A 246 -22.99 8.92 -0.59
CA ALA A 246 -23.72 9.70 0.38
C ALA A 246 -25.07 9.03 0.67
N CYS A 247 -25.29 8.69 1.94
CA CYS A 247 -26.60 8.27 2.43
C CYS A 247 -27.33 9.50 2.98
N THR A 248 -28.60 9.63 2.64
CA THR A 248 -29.41 10.80 3.01
C THR A 248 -30.53 10.41 3.97
N GLU A 249 -31.10 11.41 4.65
CA GLU A 249 -32.18 11.24 5.65
C GLU A 249 -33.47 10.60 5.10
N LYS A 250 -33.71 10.64 3.78
CA LYS A 250 -34.90 10.03 3.14
C LYS A 250 -34.66 8.61 2.63
N ASP A 251 -33.70 7.89 3.21
CA ASP A 251 -33.20 6.59 2.75
C ASP A 251 -32.71 6.60 1.28
N GLN A 252 -32.49 7.79 0.69
CA GLN A 252 -31.90 7.91 -0.63
C GLN A 252 -30.39 7.74 -0.52
N VAL A 253 -29.83 6.89 -1.38
CA VAL A 253 -28.41 6.63 -1.52
C VAL A 253 -27.94 7.19 -2.84
N LEU A 254 -26.88 7.98 -2.79
CA LEU A 254 -26.23 8.61 -3.94
C LEU A 254 -24.81 8.03 -4.06
N VAL A 255 -24.41 7.64 -5.26
CA VAL A 255 -23.06 7.15 -5.54
C VAL A 255 -22.47 7.88 -6.73
N GLY A 256 -21.40 8.62 -6.45
CA GLY A 256 -20.55 9.20 -7.47
C GLY A 256 -19.62 8.14 -8.03
N THR A 257 -19.62 7.99 -9.35
CA THR A 257 -18.76 7.04 -10.05
C THR A 257 -17.84 7.79 -11.03
N TRP A 258 -16.96 7.05 -11.68
CA TRP A 258 -16.17 7.57 -12.80
C TRP A 258 -17.01 7.91 -14.06
N SER A 259 -18.22 7.34 -14.16
CA SER A 259 -19.13 7.49 -15.29
C SER A 259 -20.46 8.11 -14.83
N GLY A 260 -20.43 9.11 -13.95
CA GLY A 260 -21.60 9.87 -13.53
C GLY A 260 -22.13 9.48 -12.15
N LEU A 261 -23.34 9.97 -11.85
CA LEU A 261 -24.03 9.79 -10.59
C LEU A 261 -25.05 8.65 -10.71
N ALA A 262 -25.03 7.72 -9.76
CA ALA A 262 -26.10 6.76 -9.54
C ALA A 262 -26.89 7.14 -8.29
N TYR A 263 -28.19 6.87 -8.28
CA TYR A 263 -29.04 7.11 -7.12
C TYR A 263 -30.14 6.07 -6.99
N SER A 264 -30.57 5.86 -5.74
CA SER A 264 -31.69 4.99 -5.41
C SER A 264 -32.38 5.40 -4.11
N ASN A 265 -33.66 5.05 -3.95
CA ASN A 265 -34.39 5.14 -2.68
C ASN A 265 -34.41 3.78 -1.93
N GLY A 266 -33.44 2.91 -2.22
CA GLY A 266 -33.32 1.57 -1.67
C GLY A 266 -32.21 0.79 -2.38
N ILE A 267 -32.18 -0.54 -2.24
CA ILE A 267 -31.18 -1.36 -2.97
C ILE A 267 -31.69 -1.93 -4.30
N SER A 268 -33.01 -1.99 -4.49
CA SER A 268 -33.64 -2.74 -5.57
C SER A 268 -33.78 -2.00 -6.89
N SER A 269 -33.64 -0.67 -6.93
CA SER A 269 -33.89 0.12 -8.14
C SER A 269 -32.91 1.28 -8.26
N TRP A 270 -31.90 1.14 -9.10
CA TRP A 270 -30.90 2.18 -9.34
C TRP A 270 -31.17 2.89 -10.65
N ARG A 271 -30.89 4.19 -10.68
CA ARG A 271 -30.87 5.00 -11.90
C ARG A 271 -29.58 5.79 -11.96
N PHE A 272 -29.13 6.09 -13.16
CA PHE A 272 -27.93 6.89 -13.36
C PHE A 272 -28.15 8.10 -14.27
N LEU A 273 -27.30 9.10 -14.05
CA LEU A 273 -27.16 10.31 -14.83
C LEU A 273 -25.69 10.49 -15.20
N ARG A 274 -25.42 10.68 -16.49
CA ARG A 274 -24.07 10.96 -17.01
C ARG A 274 -23.79 12.46 -17.08
N GLY A 275 -22.51 12.77 -17.11
CA GLY A 275 -21.95 14.06 -17.48
C GLY A 275 -22.10 14.37 -18.96
N ARG A 276 -21.95 15.65 -19.31
CA ARG A 276 -21.92 16.12 -20.72
C ARG A 276 -20.78 15.54 -21.53
N ASP A 277 -19.72 15.12 -20.86
CA ASP A 277 -18.52 14.52 -21.43
C ASP A 277 -18.71 13.05 -21.85
N TYR A 278 -19.79 12.38 -21.46
CA TYR A 278 -20.00 10.94 -21.70
C TYR A 278 -19.85 10.50 -23.16
N ALA A 279 -20.37 11.29 -24.10
CA ALA A 279 -20.29 10.97 -25.52
C ALA A 279 -18.86 11.13 -26.04
N ARG A 280 -18.10 12.09 -25.51
CA ARG A 280 -16.66 12.21 -25.81
C ARG A 280 -15.88 11.05 -25.21
N LYS A 281 -16.23 10.60 -24.00
CA LYS A 281 -15.62 9.39 -23.41
C LYS A 281 -15.89 8.12 -24.22
N ASN A 282 -17.01 8.09 -24.94
CA ASN A 282 -17.37 6.98 -25.82
C ASN A 282 -16.85 7.15 -27.26
N SER A 283 -16.34 8.33 -27.61
CA SER A 283 -15.72 8.61 -28.90
C SER A 283 -14.26 8.17 -28.92
N ASN A 284 -13.80 7.61 -30.03
CA ASN A 284 -12.41 7.15 -30.23
C ASN A 284 -11.94 6.06 -29.24
N LEU A 285 -12.86 5.34 -28.59
CA LEU A 285 -12.49 4.09 -27.93
C LEU A 285 -12.08 3.08 -29.03
N TYR A 286 -11.00 2.34 -28.83
CA TYR A 286 -10.66 1.22 -29.72
C TYR A 286 -11.88 0.31 -29.94
N GLY A 287 -12.28 0.08 -31.19
CA GLY A 287 -13.51 -0.66 -31.52
C GLY A 287 -14.82 0.14 -31.48
N SER A 288 -14.81 1.46 -31.23
CA SER A 288 -16.02 2.31 -31.18
C SER A 288 -16.64 2.66 -32.54
N ALA A 289 -16.26 1.96 -33.61
CA ALA A 289 -16.55 2.32 -35.00
C ALA A 289 -18.04 2.43 -35.34
N ALA A 290 -18.95 1.97 -34.47
CA ALA A 290 -20.37 1.81 -34.82
C ALA A 290 -21.38 2.69 -34.08
N ARG A 291 -21.00 3.53 -33.08
CA ARG A 291 -22.01 4.21 -32.25
C ARG A 291 -21.70 5.69 -31.98
N LYS A 292 -22.07 6.56 -32.92
CA LYS A 292 -22.22 7.99 -32.63
C LYS A 292 -23.37 8.18 -31.63
N THR A 293 -23.04 8.49 -30.38
CA THR A 293 -24.05 8.80 -29.35
C THR A 293 -24.43 10.27 -29.42
N ALA A 294 -25.70 10.55 -29.67
CA ALA A 294 -26.23 11.91 -29.71
C ALA A 294 -26.05 12.60 -28.34
N VAL A 295 -25.41 13.77 -28.31
CA VAL A 295 -25.25 14.55 -27.08
C VAL A 295 -26.50 15.42 -26.92
N PRO A 296 -27.28 15.28 -25.83
CA PRO A 296 -28.34 16.23 -25.55
C PRO A 296 -27.75 17.65 -25.44
N GLY A 297 -28.49 18.67 -25.90
CA GLY A 297 -27.99 20.04 -25.96
C GLY A 297 -27.52 20.60 -24.61
N GLU A 298 -26.65 21.60 -24.64
CA GLU A 298 -26.04 22.20 -23.43
C GLU A 298 -27.04 22.81 -22.43
N GLY A 299 -28.29 23.03 -22.83
CA GLY A 299 -29.37 23.44 -21.92
C GLY A 299 -29.98 22.30 -21.11
N ASN A 300 -29.59 21.04 -21.34
CA ASN A 300 -30.22 19.89 -20.70
C ASN A 300 -29.95 19.86 -19.19
N ALA A 301 -30.98 20.16 -18.40
CA ALA A 301 -30.93 20.18 -16.94
C ALA A 301 -30.81 18.77 -16.33
N LYS A 302 -31.12 17.69 -17.07
CA LYS A 302 -30.99 16.32 -16.58
C LYS A 302 -29.54 15.82 -16.60
N MET A 303 -28.65 16.49 -17.33
CA MET A 303 -27.25 16.08 -17.43
C MET A 303 -26.36 16.80 -16.42
N LEU A 304 -25.48 16.02 -15.80
CA LEU A 304 -24.37 16.51 -14.99
C LEU A 304 -23.37 17.26 -15.86
N SER A 305 -22.55 18.12 -15.28
CA SER A 305 -21.50 18.80 -16.03
C SER A 305 -20.30 17.91 -16.34
N GLU A 306 -19.99 16.93 -15.49
CA GLU A 306 -18.89 15.99 -15.66
C GLU A 306 -19.30 14.60 -15.18
N ASP A 307 -18.79 13.56 -15.82
CA ASP A 307 -19.01 12.19 -15.38
C ASP A 307 -18.24 11.88 -14.08
N PHE A 308 -17.04 12.43 -13.89
CA PHE A 308 -16.26 12.14 -12.68
C PHE A 308 -16.85 12.88 -11.48
N VAL A 309 -17.68 12.20 -10.70
CA VAL A 309 -18.22 12.75 -9.45
C VAL A 309 -17.23 12.48 -8.32
N SER A 310 -16.67 13.54 -7.72
CA SER A 310 -15.65 13.45 -6.67
C SER A 310 -16.23 13.61 -5.26
N SER A 311 -17.28 14.42 -5.09
CA SER A 311 -17.92 14.67 -3.79
C SER A 311 -19.42 14.87 -3.93
N ILE A 312 -20.16 14.52 -2.88
CA ILE A 312 -21.63 14.64 -2.82
C ILE A 312 -22.02 15.16 -1.45
N LEU A 313 -22.91 16.14 -1.43
CA LEU A 313 -23.49 16.67 -0.20
C LEU A 313 -24.96 17.01 -0.46
N ARG A 314 -25.85 16.56 0.43
CA ARG A 314 -27.26 16.97 0.40
C ARG A 314 -27.54 18.01 1.47
N GLN A 315 -28.24 19.07 1.08
CA GLN A 315 -28.74 20.10 1.98
C GLN A 315 -30.20 20.41 1.63
N GLY A 316 -31.14 19.86 2.41
CA GLY A 316 -32.58 20.03 2.15
C GLY A 316 -33.01 19.47 0.78
N LYS A 317 -33.46 20.38 -0.10
CA LYS A 317 -33.87 20.05 -1.49
C LYS A 317 -32.73 20.11 -2.49
N ASP A 318 -31.57 20.62 -2.09
CA ASP A 318 -30.40 20.77 -2.95
C ASP A 318 -29.45 19.58 -2.74
N ILE A 319 -28.91 19.04 -3.83
CA ILE A 319 -27.78 18.11 -3.82
C ILE A 319 -26.63 18.78 -4.55
N PHE A 320 -25.54 19.01 -3.83
CA PHE A 320 -24.29 19.52 -4.37
C PHE A 320 -23.45 18.34 -4.86
N ILE A 321 -23.04 18.40 -6.13
CA ILE A 321 -22.19 17.39 -6.79
C ILE A 321 -20.90 18.08 -7.19
N GLY A 322 -19.80 17.72 -6.55
CA GLY A 322 -18.46 18.18 -6.90
C GLY A 322 -17.82 17.31 -7.97
N TYR A 323 -16.97 17.93 -8.79
CA TYR A 323 -16.25 17.30 -9.89
C TYR A 323 -14.75 17.59 -9.83
N ARG A 324 -13.97 16.93 -10.70
CA ARG A 324 -12.54 17.18 -10.85
C ARG A 324 -12.20 18.47 -11.59
N THR A 325 -13.05 18.87 -12.54
CA THR A 325 -12.75 20.00 -13.44
C THR A 325 -13.90 20.98 -13.60
N GLN A 326 -15.14 20.52 -13.46
CA GLN A 326 -16.34 21.31 -13.69
C GLN A 326 -16.93 21.93 -12.42
N GLY A 327 -16.14 22.13 -11.35
CA GLY A 327 -16.62 22.76 -10.11
C GLY A 327 -17.78 21.99 -9.47
N VAL A 328 -18.91 22.66 -9.23
CA VAL A 328 -20.07 22.06 -8.53
C VAL A 328 -21.37 22.26 -9.30
N ASP A 329 -22.17 21.20 -9.42
CA ASP A 329 -23.58 21.29 -9.81
C ASP A 329 -24.49 21.20 -8.59
N VAL A 330 -25.57 21.97 -8.61
CA VAL A 330 -26.64 21.92 -7.61
C VAL A 330 -27.88 21.30 -8.27
N LEU A 331 -28.24 20.09 -7.83
CA LEU A 331 -29.38 19.33 -8.32
C LEU A 331 -30.57 19.51 -7.39
N ASP A 332 -31.77 19.46 -7.98
CA ASP A 332 -33.00 19.22 -7.24
C ASP A 332 -33.08 17.76 -6.78
N ALA A 333 -33.24 17.52 -5.48
CA ALA A 333 -33.25 16.18 -4.91
C ALA A 333 -34.46 15.31 -5.32
N GLU A 334 -35.55 15.92 -5.77
CA GLU A 334 -36.78 15.20 -6.15
C GLU A 334 -36.79 14.88 -7.65
N ARG A 335 -36.43 15.85 -8.48
CA ARG A 335 -36.41 15.75 -9.95
C ARG A 335 -35.10 15.19 -10.49
N MET A 336 -34.03 15.22 -9.69
CA MET A 336 -32.67 14.85 -10.09
C MET A 336 -32.22 15.61 -11.35
N THR A 337 -32.49 16.92 -11.37
CA THR A 337 -32.11 17.85 -12.45
C THR A 337 -31.27 18.99 -11.90
N VAL A 338 -30.20 19.36 -12.61
CA VAL A 338 -29.33 20.49 -12.33
C VAL A 338 -30.13 21.80 -12.40
N ARG A 339 -30.18 22.51 -11.27
CA ARG A 339 -30.76 23.84 -11.13
C ARG A 339 -29.74 24.96 -11.31
N ARG A 340 -28.52 24.73 -10.82
CA ARG A 340 -27.44 25.73 -10.82
C ARG A 340 -26.09 25.06 -11.05
N ARG A 341 -25.20 25.78 -11.72
CA ARG A 341 -23.81 25.40 -11.96
C ARG A 341 -22.92 26.47 -11.34
N ILE A 342 -22.06 26.08 -10.39
CA ILE A 342 -21.14 26.97 -9.68
C ILE A 342 -19.73 26.70 -10.21
N ARG A 343 -19.10 27.73 -10.78
CA ARG A 343 -17.80 27.62 -11.46
C ARG A 343 -16.75 28.56 -10.90
N GLN A 344 -17.13 29.79 -10.57
CA GLN A 344 -16.23 30.83 -10.09
C GLN A 344 -15.32 30.33 -8.97
N GLY A 345 -14.01 30.29 -9.23
CA GLY A 345 -12.98 29.87 -8.28
C GLY A 345 -12.69 28.37 -8.28
N LEU A 346 -13.46 27.57 -9.02
CA LEU A 346 -13.43 26.11 -9.07
C LEU A 346 -13.13 25.55 -10.47
N GLU A 347 -12.84 26.41 -11.44
CA GLU A 347 -12.51 26.01 -12.80
C GLU A 347 -11.22 25.18 -12.80
N ASN A 348 -11.30 23.94 -13.30
CA ASN A 348 -10.19 22.98 -13.31
C ASN A 348 -9.61 22.69 -11.91
N VAL A 349 -10.45 22.69 -10.88
CA VAL A 349 -10.07 22.36 -9.50
C VAL A 349 -10.86 21.16 -9.02
N ASP A 350 -10.18 20.18 -8.42
CA ASP A 350 -10.86 19.01 -7.86
C ASP A 350 -11.55 19.36 -6.54
N VAL A 351 -12.87 19.24 -6.53
CA VAL A 351 -13.72 19.43 -5.35
C VAL A 351 -13.76 18.12 -4.56
N SER A 352 -12.75 17.91 -3.73
CA SER A 352 -12.53 16.67 -2.98
C SER A 352 -13.51 16.47 -1.82
N SER A 353 -14.03 17.55 -1.25
CA SER A 353 -14.98 17.50 -0.14
C SER A 353 -15.95 18.68 -0.15
N LEU A 354 -17.11 18.49 0.48
CA LEU A 354 -18.17 19.49 0.60
C LEU A 354 -18.64 19.52 2.05
N LEU A 355 -18.83 20.71 2.61
CA LEU A 355 -19.29 20.88 3.99
C LEU A 355 -20.42 21.91 4.09
N VAL A 356 -21.25 21.74 5.11
CA VAL A 356 -22.32 22.67 5.49
C VAL A 356 -22.00 23.22 6.87
N LEU A 357 -21.94 24.54 7.01
CA LEU A 357 -21.85 25.18 8.32
C LEU A 357 -23.24 25.35 8.94
N GLY A 358 -23.29 25.60 10.25
CA GLY A 358 -24.55 25.72 10.98
C GLY A 358 -25.49 26.84 10.50
N ASP A 359 -25.00 27.85 9.79
CA ASP A 359 -25.81 28.91 9.15
C ASP A 359 -26.46 28.49 7.82
N GLY A 360 -26.20 27.26 7.38
CA GLY A 360 -26.61 26.74 6.08
C GLY A 360 -25.74 27.18 4.91
N SER A 361 -24.60 27.85 5.16
CA SER A 361 -23.60 28.09 4.11
C SER A 361 -22.96 26.77 3.69
N VAL A 362 -22.60 26.70 2.40
CA VAL A 362 -22.00 25.49 1.81
C VAL A 362 -20.66 25.86 1.23
N TRP A 363 -19.65 25.05 1.53
CA TRP A 363 -18.27 25.27 1.09
C TRP A 363 -17.71 24.02 0.42
N ALA A 364 -16.85 24.25 -0.57
CA ALA A 364 -16.02 23.24 -1.21
C ALA A 364 -14.63 23.25 -0.57
N GLY A 365 -14.20 22.09 -0.04
CA GLY A 365 -12.80 21.82 0.18
C GLY A 365 -12.19 21.32 -1.13
N THR A 366 -11.07 21.92 -1.53
CA THR A 366 -10.49 21.69 -2.84
C THR A 366 -9.08 21.13 -2.77
N TYR A 367 -8.71 20.34 -3.77
CA TYR A 367 -7.34 19.87 -3.93
C TYR A 367 -6.51 20.96 -4.63
N GLY A 368 -5.78 21.75 -3.84
CA GLY A 368 -4.79 22.74 -4.28
C GLY A 368 -5.18 24.21 -4.06
N ARG A 369 -6.45 24.51 -3.74
CA ARG A 369 -6.95 25.89 -3.53
C ARG A 369 -7.64 26.13 -2.17
N GLY A 370 -7.58 25.19 -1.22
CA GLY A 370 -8.22 25.35 0.09
C GLY A 370 -9.75 25.40 0.00
N PHE A 371 -10.40 26.33 0.72
CA PHE A 371 -11.86 26.44 0.78
C PHE A 371 -12.45 27.47 -0.18
N VAL A 372 -13.56 27.12 -0.82
CA VAL A 372 -14.34 28.02 -1.69
C VAL A 372 -15.81 28.02 -1.28
N SER A 373 -16.39 29.21 -1.05
CA SER A 373 -17.82 29.33 -0.71
C SER A 373 -18.72 29.09 -1.92
N LEU A 374 -19.75 28.26 -1.76
CA LEU A 374 -20.70 27.89 -2.82
C LEU A 374 -22.07 28.56 -2.64
N LYS A 375 -22.50 28.67 -1.39
CA LYS A 375 -23.79 29.22 -1.00
C LYS A 375 -23.60 30.00 0.29
N LYS A 376 -24.01 31.27 0.28
CA LYS A 376 -24.06 32.09 1.50
C LYS A 376 -25.15 31.54 2.42
N GLY A 377 -24.84 31.47 3.72
CA GLY A 377 -25.83 31.26 4.77
C GLY A 377 -26.65 32.52 5.00
N SER A 378 -27.64 32.44 5.88
CA SER A 378 -28.58 33.55 6.11
C SER A 378 -28.65 34.07 7.55
N LEU A 379 -27.97 33.41 8.51
CA LEU A 379 -28.13 33.71 9.94
C LEU A 379 -26.88 33.34 10.75
N SER A 380 -26.72 33.92 11.94
CA SER A 380 -25.88 33.31 12.98
C SER A 380 -26.58 32.06 13.51
N TYR A 381 -25.82 31.00 13.79
CA TYR A 381 -26.37 29.74 14.30
C TYR A 381 -26.05 29.56 15.78
N GLN A 382 -26.88 28.79 16.47
CA GLN A 382 -26.72 28.49 17.89
C GLN A 382 -25.81 27.28 18.08
N LEU A 383 -24.77 27.43 18.89
CA LEU A 383 -24.00 26.29 19.37
C LEU A 383 -24.67 25.71 20.62
N ASP A 384 -25.05 24.44 20.55
CA ASP A 384 -25.47 23.68 21.71
C ASP A 384 -24.22 23.02 22.32
N ARG A 385 -23.47 23.81 23.09
CA ARG A 385 -22.16 23.40 23.61
C ARG A 385 -22.37 22.47 24.80
N LYS A 386 -22.28 21.16 24.60
CA LYS A 386 -21.89 20.24 25.68
C LYS A 386 -20.37 20.26 25.76
N GLN A 387 -19.85 21.03 26.71
CA GLN A 387 -18.45 20.91 27.09
C GLN A 387 -18.27 19.52 27.73
N GLN A 388 -17.69 18.57 26.99
CA GLN A 388 -17.22 17.32 27.57
C GLN A 388 -15.89 17.60 28.26
N ASP A 389 -15.95 17.84 29.58
CA ASP A 389 -14.76 17.96 30.43
C ASP A 389 -14.17 16.58 30.82
N ASP A 390 -14.85 15.50 30.41
CA ASP A 390 -14.45 14.14 30.72
C ASP A 390 -13.34 13.65 29.77
N GLU A 391 -12.39 12.90 30.33
CA GLU A 391 -11.35 12.23 29.59
C GLU A 391 -11.97 11.14 28.70
N ILE A 392 -12.20 11.47 27.41
CA ILE A 392 -12.80 10.52 26.49
C ILE A 392 -11.80 9.37 26.27
N VAL A 393 -12.20 8.17 26.64
CA VAL A 393 -11.34 7.00 26.56
C VAL A 393 -11.12 6.63 25.09
N PHE A 394 -9.88 6.29 24.78
CA PHE A 394 -9.51 5.75 23.50
C PHE A 394 -10.14 4.38 23.24
N PRO A 395 -10.47 4.04 21.99
CA PRO A 395 -10.79 2.66 21.63
C PRO A 395 -9.74 1.67 22.18
N SER A 396 -10.19 0.55 22.73
CA SER A 396 -9.26 -0.54 23.04
C SER A 396 -8.68 -1.13 21.76
N PRO A 397 -7.45 -1.66 21.76
CA PRO A 397 -6.96 -2.49 20.67
C PRO A 397 -7.94 -3.64 20.36
N ALA A 398 -8.13 -3.96 19.09
CA ALA A 398 -8.87 -5.15 18.71
C ALA A 398 -8.21 -6.41 19.26
N ARG A 399 -9.05 -7.35 19.67
CA ARG A 399 -8.62 -8.73 19.88
C ARG A 399 -8.51 -9.37 18.50
N MET A 400 -7.30 -9.76 18.10
CA MET A 400 -7.12 -10.50 16.85
C MET A 400 -7.99 -11.76 16.89
N GLU A 401 -8.79 -11.95 15.85
CA GLU A 401 -9.58 -13.16 15.70
C GLU A 401 -8.64 -14.38 15.60
N ASP A 402 -9.08 -15.52 16.13
CA ASP A 402 -8.31 -16.76 16.04
C ASP A 402 -7.97 -17.06 14.57
N SER A 403 -6.68 -17.19 14.27
CA SER A 403 -6.19 -17.40 12.91
C SER A 403 -6.76 -18.68 12.30
N ALA A 404 -7.04 -19.72 13.11
CA ALA A 404 -7.67 -20.93 12.59
C ALA A 404 -9.13 -20.71 12.18
N ALA A 405 -9.87 -19.85 12.88
CA ALA A 405 -11.23 -19.45 12.49
C ALA A 405 -11.25 -18.65 11.18
N VAL A 406 -10.32 -17.70 11.02
CA VAL A 406 -10.16 -16.92 9.77
C VAL A 406 -9.81 -17.84 8.61
N LEU A 407 -8.85 -18.76 8.79
CA LEU A 407 -8.46 -19.73 7.77
C LEU A 407 -9.62 -20.63 7.34
N ARG A 408 -10.40 -21.18 8.28
CA ARG A 408 -11.59 -21.98 7.95
C ARG A 408 -12.61 -21.22 7.09
N ARG A 409 -12.84 -19.92 7.36
CA ARG A 409 -13.72 -19.08 6.54
C ARG A 409 -13.13 -18.80 5.16
N LEU A 410 -11.84 -18.50 5.09
CA LEU A 410 -11.12 -18.25 3.84
C LEU A 410 -11.05 -19.49 2.96
N GLU A 411 -10.84 -20.69 3.51
CA GLU A 411 -10.85 -21.96 2.78
C GLU A 411 -12.22 -22.21 2.13
N LYS A 412 -13.30 -21.99 2.89
CA LYS A 412 -14.68 -22.12 2.40
C LYS A 412 -14.99 -21.17 1.25
N LEU A 413 -14.48 -19.93 1.29
CA LEU A 413 -14.68 -18.94 0.23
C LEU A 413 -13.72 -19.11 -0.96
N GLY A 414 -12.50 -19.55 -0.71
CA GLY A 414 -11.48 -19.80 -1.72
C GLY A 414 -11.85 -20.95 -2.67
N ALA A 415 -12.62 -21.93 -2.17
CA ALA A 415 -13.15 -23.04 -2.96
C ALA A 415 -14.15 -22.55 -4.04
N ASP A 416 -15.04 -21.61 -3.71
CA ASP A 416 -16.14 -21.20 -4.60
C ASP A 416 -15.87 -19.89 -5.37
N ALA A 417 -15.35 -18.85 -4.72
CA ALA A 417 -15.25 -17.49 -5.31
C ALA A 417 -14.10 -17.33 -6.33
N HIS A 418 -13.16 -18.28 -6.33
CA HIS A 418 -11.98 -18.27 -7.19
C HIS A 418 -11.83 -19.55 -8.01
N ALA A 419 -12.86 -20.40 -8.02
CA ALA A 419 -12.91 -21.58 -8.88
C ALA A 419 -12.68 -21.15 -10.34
N GLY A 420 -11.73 -21.81 -11.00
CA GLY A 420 -11.38 -21.55 -12.40
C GLY A 420 -10.53 -20.30 -12.68
N LYS A 421 -10.33 -19.39 -11.71
CA LYS A 421 -9.46 -18.21 -11.89
C LYS A 421 -7.98 -18.59 -11.78
N SER A 422 -7.19 -18.14 -12.75
CA SER A 422 -5.75 -18.36 -12.83
C SER A 422 -4.94 -17.29 -12.10
N ILE A 423 -5.48 -16.07 -12.01
CA ILE A 423 -4.93 -14.95 -11.24
C ILE A 423 -6.01 -14.29 -10.38
N VAL A 424 -5.62 -13.92 -9.15
CA VAL A 424 -6.50 -13.22 -8.20
C VAL A 424 -5.75 -12.03 -7.59
N PHE A 425 -6.47 -10.96 -7.28
CA PHE A 425 -5.91 -9.83 -6.56
C PHE A 425 -5.81 -10.16 -5.06
N ARG A 426 -4.61 -10.08 -4.50
CA ARG A 426 -4.30 -10.44 -3.10
C ARG A 426 -4.49 -9.28 -2.13
N GLY A 427 -4.40 -8.04 -2.60
CA GLY A 427 -4.44 -6.85 -1.75
C GLY A 427 -3.23 -5.94 -1.93
N GLU A 428 -3.20 -4.86 -1.18
CA GLU A 428 -2.22 -3.79 -1.32
C GLU A 428 -1.18 -3.80 -0.22
N ASP A 429 -0.04 -3.16 -0.48
CA ASP A 429 0.97 -2.88 0.53
C ASP A 429 1.44 -1.43 0.40
N TRP A 430 0.94 -0.60 1.31
CA TRP A 430 1.32 0.81 1.50
C TRP A 430 2.43 0.98 2.54
N SER A 431 2.68 -0.04 3.35
CA SER A 431 3.67 0.03 4.42
C SER A 431 5.10 0.05 3.88
N THR A 432 5.33 -0.66 2.78
CA THR A 432 6.67 -0.85 2.21
C THR A 432 7.19 0.37 1.47
N LYS A 433 6.32 1.20 0.86
CA LYS A 433 6.70 2.47 0.21
C LYS A 433 8.01 2.36 -0.56
N GLY A 434 8.08 1.67 -1.70
CA GLY A 434 9.31 1.56 -2.50
C GLY A 434 10.45 0.70 -1.93
N ASP A 435 10.48 0.41 -0.62
CA ASP A 435 11.48 -0.44 0.05
C ASP A 435 11.21 -1.94 -0.15
N TRP A 436 11.17 -2.39 -1.41
CA TRP A 436 10.89 -3.79 -1.74
C TRP A 436 11.89 -4.81 -1.16
N CYS A 437 13.08 -4.36 -0.74
CA CYS A 437 14.21 -5.18 -0.30
C CYS A 437 13.79 -6.25 0.73
N GLY A 438 13.76 -7.50 0.27
CA GLY A 438 13.40 -8.67 1.08
C GLY A 438 11.91 -9.08 1.10
N ARG A 439 11.00 -8.26 0.55
CA ARG A 439 9.56 -8.56 0.50
C ARG A 439 9.05 -8.86 -0.92
N TYR A 440 9.46 -8.08 -1.90
CA TYR A 440 9.05 -8.25 -3.31
C TYR A 440 10.28 -8.48 -4.21
N GLY A 441 10.09 -9.09 -5.37
CA GLY A 441 11.17 -9.26 -6.36
C GLY A 441 12.20 -10.34 -6.03
N LEU A 442 11.89 -11.26 -5.11
CA LEU A 442 12.81 -12.31 -4.66
C LEU A 442 13.19 -13.32 -5.75
N THR A 443 12.40 -13.38 -6.83
CA THR A 443 12.60 -14.30 -7.96
C THR A 443 12.97 -13.53 -9.22
N ARG A 444 12.20 -12.50 -9.56
CA ARG A 444 12.49 -11.58 -10.66
C ARG A 444 11.95 -10.20 -10.30
N ALA A 445 12.65 -9.15 -10.69
CA ALA A 445 12.19 -7.78 -10.58
C ALA A 445 12.59 -7.00 -11.83
N THR A 446 11.84 -5.94 -12.13
CA THR A 446 12.14 -5.00 -13.21
C THR A 446 11.75 -3.62 -12.75
N LEU A 447 12.73 -2.71 -12.67
CA LEU A 447 12.47 -1.27 -12.59
C LEU A 447 12.07 -0.83 -14.00
N CYS A 448 10.93 -0.18 -14.15
CA CYS A 448 10.36 0.04 -15.47
C CYS A 448 11.25 0.93 -16.36
N ALA A 449 12.03 1.84 -15.80
CA ALA A 449 12.95 2.67 -16.60
C ALA A 449 14.36 2.11 -16.85
N THR A 450 14.79 1.07 -16.13
CA THR A 450 16.12 0.45 -16.36
C THR A 450 16.07 -0.62 -17.45
N ASN A 451 14.88 -0.87 -18.01
CA ASN A 451 14.68 -1.77 -19.14
C ASN A 451 14.24 -0.99 -20.38
N ALA A 452 15.17 -0.23 -20.96
CA ALA A 452 15.10 0.13 -22.37
C ALA A 452 15.62 -1.07 -23.20
N PRO A 453 15.08 -1.39 -24.39
CA PRO A 453 15.45 -2.59 -25.15
C PRO A 453 16.85 -2.60 -25.74
N MET A 454 17.71 -1.64 -25.40
CA MET A 454 19.13 -1.71 -25.70
C MET A 454 19.90 -1.14 -24.50
N SER A 455 20.90 -1.91 -24.07
CA SER A 455 21.87 -1.67 -22.98
C SER A 455 21.43 -1.97 -21.54
N ASN A 456 21.72 -3.22 -21.13
CA ASN A 456 22.07 -3.67 -19.78
C ASN A 456 21.70 -2.78 -18.59
N SER A 457 20.55 -3.02 -17.99
CA SER A 457 20.40 -2.99 -16.51
C SER A 457 19.23 -3.89 -16.08
N GLU A 458 19.34 -5.18 -16.44
CA GLU A 458 18.57 -6.21 -15.74
C GLU A 458 19.05 -6.30 -14.29
N PHE A 459 18.17 -6.01 -13.33
CA PHE A 459 18.32 -6.61 -12.01
C PHE A 459 18.13 -8.11 -12.12
N LYS A 460 19.24 -8.85 -12.19
CA LYS A 460 19.19 -10.30 -12.08
C LYS A 460 19.06 -10.70 -10.61
N ALA A 461 17.86 -10.52 -10.06
CA ALA A 461 17.39 -11.48 -9.06
C ALA A 461 17.58 -12.88 -9.68
N LYS A 462 18.21 -13.78 -8.91
CA LYS A 462 18.77 -15.07 -9.34
C LYS A 462 18.04 -15.66 -10.53
N THR A 463 18.64 -15.63 -11.73
CA THR A 463 18.12 -16.37 -12.87
C THR A 463 18.04 -17.82 -12.45
N VAL A 464 16.82 -18.33 -12.25
CA VAL A 464 16.62 -19.76 -12.07
C VAL A 464 17.10 -20.37 -13.37
N SER A 465 18.24 -21.05 -13.31
CA SER A 465 18.84 -21.69 -14.48
C SER A 465 17.73 -22.52 -15.14
N PHE A 466 17.42 -22.23 -16.42
CA PHE A 466 16.47 -23.02 -17.17
C PHE A 466 16.91 -24.48 -17.04
N ARG A 467 16.05 -25.35 -16.52
CA ARG A 467 16.27 -26.78 -16.71
C ARG A 467 15.88 -27.04 -18.15
N THR A 468 16.86 -27.36 -18.98
CA THR A 468 16.58 -28.16 -20.17
C THR A 468 16.19 -29.53 -19.64
N LEU A 469 14.90 -29.84 -19.68
CA LEU A 469 14.46 -31.20 -19.43
C LEU A 469 14.90 -32.04 -20.63
N SER A 470 15.57 -33.16 -20.37
CA SER A 470 15.91 -34.16 -21.40
C SER A 470 14.66 -34.85 -21.96
N SER A 471 13.53 -34.77 -21.24
CA SER A 471 12.19 -35.15 -21.70
C SER A 471 11.12 -34.37 -20.92
N VAL A 472 10.09 -33.86 -21.60
CA VAL A 472 8.92 -33.22 -20.98
C VAL A 472 7.91 -34.32 -20.59
N PRO A 473 7.47 -34.43 -19.32
CA PRO A 473 6.44 -35.39 -18.94
C PRO A 473 5.16 -35.22 -19.76
N GLY A 474 4.70 -36.29 -20.41
CA GLY A 474 3.56 -36.28 -21.34
C GLY A 474 3.93 -36.09 -22.82
N TYR A 475 5.20 -35.78 -23.14
CA TYR A 475 5.71 -35.63 -24.51
C TYR A 475 7.10 -36.29 -24.66
N PRO A 476 7.16 -37.63 -24.88
CA PRO A 476 8.41 -38.35 -25.01
C PRO A 476 9.22 -37.83 -26.22
N GLY A 477 10.49 -37.50 -26.01
CA GLY A 477 11.42 -37.03 -27.07
C GLY A 477 11.59 -35.52 -27.19
N TYR A 478 10.80 -34.70 -26.49
CA TYR A 478 11.00 -33.25 -26.46
C TYR A 478 12.03 -32.84 -25.41
N GLN A 479 13.14 -32.23 -25.86
CA GLN A 479 14.01 -31.42 -24.99
C GLN A 479 13.39 -30.03 -24.87
N GLY A 480 13.06 -29.61 -23.66
CA GLY A 480 12.39 -28.32 -23.42
C GLY A 480 13.05 -27.53 -22.31
N ALA A 481 13.35 -26.25 -22.56
CA ALA A 481 13.62 -25.30 -21.49
C ALA A 481 12.31 -25.07 -20.72
N VAL A 482 12.33 -25.24 -19.39
CA VAL A 482 11.25 -24.73 -18.54
C VAL A 482 11.23 -23.20 -18.70
N SER A 483 10.04 -22.65 -19.00
CA SER A 483 9.81 -21.20 -19.22
C SER A 483 10.56 -20.33 -18.21
N SER A 484 11.27 -19.32 -18.70
CA SER A 484 11.97 -18.34 -17.88
C SER A 484 11.01 -17.24 -17.42
N TYR A 485 11.27 -16.67 -16.25
CA TYR A 485 10.60 -15.45 -15.82
C TYR A 485 10.88 -14.29 -16.79
N TRP A 486 9.83 -13.78 -17.45
CA TRP A 486 9.93 -12.66 -18.39
C TRP A 486 8.99 -11.53 -17.99
N ILE A 487 9.44 -10.28 -18.12
CA ILE A 487 8.65 -9.07 -17.84
C ILE A 487 8.86 -8.10 -18.99
N GLN A 488 7.77 -7.57 -19.54
CA GLN A 488 7.82 -6.59 -20.63
C GLN A 488 6.70 -5.55 -20.49
N GLY A 489 6.98 -4.32 -20.93
CA GLY A 489 6.02 -3.23 -21.06
C GLY A 489 5.71 -2.95 -22.54
N LEU A 490 4.46 -2.57 -22.84
CA LEU A 490 3.99 -2.18 -24.17
C LEU A 490 2.98 -1.02 -24.07
N MET A 491 2.87 -0.20 -25.11
CA MET A 491 1.81 0.81 -25.21
C MET A 491 0.52 0.21 -25.79
N GLY A 492 -0.63 0.60 -25.24
CA GLY A 492 -1.97 0.21 -25.69
C GLY A 492 -2.35 0.66 -27.10
N LEU A 493 -3.50 0.17 -27.59
CA LEU A 493 -4.01 0.47 -28.95
C LEU A 493 -4.60 1.87 -29.09
N ASN A 494 -5.04 2.49 -27.99
CA ASN A 494 -5.61 3.85 -27.96
C ASN A 494 -4.50 4.90 -28.00
N ARG A 495 -3.81 5.03 -29.14
CA ARG A 495 -2.69 5.96 -29.32
C ARG A 495 -2.65 6.66 -30.68
N ASN A 496 -1.92 7.76 -30.77
CA ASN A 496 -1.66 8.48 -32.02
C ASN A 496 -0.51 7.81 -32.79
N LYS A 497 -0.37 8.19 -34.07
CA LYS A 497 0.75 7.76 -34.90
C LYS A 497 2.06 8.29 -34.31
N GLY A 498 3.00 7.38 -34.02
CA GLY A 498 4.33 7.70 -33.49
C GLY A 498 4.45 7.60 -31.96
N ASP A 499 3.34 7.38 -31.25
CA ASP A 499 3.39 7.13 -29.81
C ASP A 499 3.96 5.74 -29.51
N ALA A 500 4.87 5.69 -28.55
CA ALA A 500 5.46 4.46 -28.01
C ALA A 500 5.63 4.59 -26.51
N LEU A 501 5.72 3.46 -25.82
CA LEU A 501 5.91 3.41 -24.38
C LEU A 501 7.20 4.16 -24.02
N ARG A 502 7.08 5.19 -23.18
CA ARG A 502 8.22 5.97 -22.73
C ARG A 502 8.80 5.35 -21.47
N TRP A 503 10.09 5.56 -21.26
CA TRP A 503 10.78 5.16 -20.05
C TRP A 503 11.62 6.33 -19.55
N TRP A 504 11.49 6.62 -18.24
CA TRP A 504 12.15 7.76 -17.62
C TRP A 504 12.91 7.32 -16.38
N VAL A 505 14.22 7.55 -16.38
CA VAL A 505 15.00 7.59 -15.14
C VAL A 505 15.09 9.06 -14.74
N HIS A 506 14.30 9.45 -13.74
CA HIS A 506 14.39 10.79 -13.15
C HIS A 506 15.63 10.87 -12.23
N SER A 507 16.00 12.09 -11.83
CA SER A 507 17.21 12.40 -11.03
C SER A 507 17.59 11.31 -10.00
N ILE A 508 18.73 10.66 -10.22
CA ILE A 508 19.42 9.83 -9.23
C ILE A 508 19.89 10.77 -8.11
N LYS A 509 19.42 10.61 -6.86
CA LYS A 509 19.98 11.12 -5.56
C LYS A 509 18.96 11.68 -4.55
N GLU A 510 17.87 10.97 -4.23
CA GLU A 510 17.15 11.21 -2.97
C GLU A 510 17.22 9.96 -2.08
N ASN A 511 18.33 9.80 -1.33
CA ASN A 511 18.57 8.59 -0.52
C ASN A 511 17.49 8.32 0.56
N ASP A 512 16.78 9.37 1.00
CA ASP A 512 15.82 9.29 2.11
C ASP A 512 14.36 9.07 1.68
N ASN A 513 14.03 9.23 0.40
CA ASN A 513 12.65 9.07 -0.07
C ASN A 513 12.32 7.59 -0.29
N ARG A 514 11.70 6.96 0.71
CA ARG A 514 11.33 5.54 0.66
C ARG A 514 10.52 5.19 -0.58
N ASN A 515 9.57 6.04 -0.99
CA ASN A 515 8.70 5.74 -2.13
C ASN A 515 9.44 5.58 -3.47
N ILE A 516 10.72 5.97 -3.56
CA ILE A 516 11.56 5.70 -4.72
C ILE A 516 12.14 4.29 -4.61
N LEU A 517 12.04 3.52 -5.70
CA LEU A 517 12.54 2.16 -5.75
C LEU A 517 14.05 2.12 -5.52
N PHE A 518 14.49 1.22 -4.64
CA PHE A 518 15.90 0.93 -4.43
C PHE A 518 16.47 0.13 -5.61
N ASP A 519 17.64 0.54 -6.09
CA ASP A 519 18.45 -0.07 -7.13
C ASP A 519 19.68 -0.73 -6.47
N PRO A 520 19.68 -2.06 -6.23
CA PRO A 520 20.81 -2.75 -5.60
C PRO A 520 22.15 -2.82 -6.36
N THR A 521 22.24 -2.41 -7.63
CA THR A 521 23.39 -2.55 -8.54
C THR A 521 24.27 -1.33 -8.32
N ASP A 522 23.65 -0.17 -8.20
CA ASP A 522 24.32 1.08 -7.86
C ASP A 522 24.15 1.46 -6.37
N SER A 523 23.35 0.69 -5.61
CA SER A 523 23.04 0.92 -4.19
C SER A 523 22.43 2.31 -3.91
N VAL A 524 21.64 2.81 -4.85
CA VAL A 524 20.95 4.11 -4.77
C VAL A 524 19.46 3.95 -5.01
N ARG A 525 18.67 4.96 -4.70
CA ARG A 525 17.25 4.99 -5.10
C ARG A 525 17.13 5.60 -6.48
N THR A 526 16.43 4.88 -7.36
CA THR A 526 16.24 5.26 -8.76
C THR A 526 14.75 5.46 -9.02
N GLU A 527 14.38 6.69 -9.34
CA GLU A 527 13.03 6.98 -9.80
C GLU A 527 12.91 6.53 -11.25
N ALA A 528 12.25 5.38 -11.42
CA ALA A 528 12.09 4.70 -12.68
C ALA A 528 10.61 4.55 -12.99
N GLU A 529 10.19 4.84 -14.22
CA GLU A 529 8.83 4.61 -14.69
C GLU A 529 8.76 4.23 -16.17
N TRP A 530 7.81 3.35 -16.49
CA TRP A 530 7.16 3.33 -17.80
C TRP A 530 6.04 4.36 -17.78
N ASP A 531 5.88 5.07 -18.89
CA ASP A 531 4.96 6.18 -19.01
C ASP A 531 4.23 6.11 -20.37
N ASP A 532 2.92 6.36 -20.34
CA ASP A 532 2.05 6.25 -21.51
C ASP A 532 1.97 7.50 -22.40
N HIS A 533 2.65 8.59 -22.06
CA HIS A 533 2.48 9.90 -22.69
C HIS A 533 1.04 10.43 -22.64
N GLY A 534 0.25 10.01 -21.66
CA GLY A 534 -1.17 10.34 -21.57
C GLY A 534 -1.47 11.83 -21.44
N GLU A 535 -0.50 12.68 -21.07
CA GLU A 535 -0.72 14.11 -20.87
C GLU A 535 -1.12 14.87 -22.13
N VAL A 536 -0.79 14.35 -23.32
CA VAL A 536 -1.23 14.95 -24.60
C VAL A 536 -2.65 14.57 -24.98
N TYR A 537 -3.29 13.72 -24.18
CA TYR A 537 -4.65 13.24 -24.39
C TYR A 537 -5.62 13.87 -23.41
N PRO A 538 -6.86 14.17 -23.83
CA PRO A 538 -7.87 14.68 -22.91
C PRO A 538 -8.14 13.69 -21.77
N GLY A 539 -8.25 14.18 -20.54
CA GLY A 539 -8.49 13.37 -19.33
C GLY A 539 -9.86 12.69 -19.25
N PHE A 540 -10.62 12.62 -20.34
CA PHE A 540 -11.90 11.93 -20.43
C PHE A 540 -11.88 10.75 -21.42
N VAL A 541 -10.76 10.51 -22.11
CA VAL A 541 -10.58 9.40 -23.07
C VAL A 541 -10.02 8.16 -22.35
N ASP A 542 -10.42 6.96 -22.78
CA ASP A 542 -9.72 5.73 -22.36
C ASP A 542 -8.38 5.61 -23.09
N GLY A 543 -7.30 5.47 -22.35
CA GLY A 543 -5.96 5.32 -22.89
C GLY A 543 -5.26 6.65 -23.27
N PRO A 544 -3.99 6.62 -23.70
CA PRO A 544 -3.15 5.44 -23.90
C PRO A 544 -2.97 4.65 -22.60
N ASP A 545 -2.80 3.33 -22.71
CA ASP A 545 -2.70 2.42 -21.56
C ASP A 545 -1.31 1.79 -21.53
N ILE A 546 -0.79 1.47 -20.35
CA ILE A 546 0.40 0.62 -20.22
C ILE A 546 -0.04 -0.83 -20.12
N TRP A 547 0.47 -1.67 -21.00
CA TRP A 547 0.38 -3.12 -20.86
C TRP A 547 1.67 -3.65 -20.28
N THR A 548 1.59 -4.55 -19.30
CA THR A 548 2.73 -5.36 -18.88
C THR A 548 2.44 -6.84 -18.99
N VAL A 549 3.37 -7.55 -19.61
CA VAL A 549 3.34 -8.99 -19.85
C VAL A 549 4.32 -9.63 -18.87
N VAL A 550 3.83 -10.59 -18.10
CA VAL A 550 4.64 -11.34 -17.13
C VAL A 550 4.51 -12.83 -17.43
N GLU A 551 5.59 -13.45 -17.87
CA GLU A 551 5.70 -14.90 -18.05
C GLU A 551 6.31 -15.51 -16.78
N VAL A 552 5.66 -16.55 -16.26
CA VAL A 552 6.16 -17.31 -15.10
C VAL A 552 6.12 -18.82 -15.40
N PRO A 553 7.09 -19.61 -14.91
CA PRO A 553 7.07 -21.06 -15.05
C PRO A 553 5.89 -21.67 -14.31
N GLU A 554 5.66 -22.97 -14.53
CA GLU A 554 4.66 -23.70 -13.76
C GLU A 554 4.94 -23.59 -12.25
N GLY A 555 3.88 -23.43 -11.45
CA GLY A 555 3.99 -23.12 -10.02
C GLY A 555 3.00 -22.06 -9.55
N VAL A 556 3.13 -21.67 -8.28
CA VAL A 556 2.37 -20.57 -7.67
C VAL A 556 3.28 -19.38 -7.50
N HIS A 557 2.87 -18.23 -8.00
CA HIS A 557 3.66 -17.00 -8.02
C HIS A 557 2.87 -15.83 -7.48
N GLU A 558 3.55 -14.89 -6.83
CA GLU A 558 3.02 -13.58 -6.53
C GLU A 558 3.66 -12.57 -7.47
N ILE A 559 2.83 -11.82 -8.18
CA ILE A 559 3.23 -10.70 -9.03
C ILE A 559 2.78 -9.42 -8.34
N ALA A 560 3.69 -8.47 -8.12
CA ALA A 560 3.39 -7.17 -7.55
C ALA A 560 3.77 -6.05 -8.54
N LEU A 561 2.85 -5.11 -8.73
CA LEU A 561 3.06 -3.90 -9.51
C LEU A 561 3.22 -2.71 -8.57
N TYR A 562 4.26 -1.91 -8.74
CA TYR A 562 4.52 -0.74 -7.89
C TYR A 562 4.19 0.56 -8.61
N PHE A 563 3.49 1.44 -7.90
CA PHE A 563 3.10 2.77 -8.36
C PHE A 563 3.55 3.81 -7.35
N TYR A 564 4.17 4.89 -7.80
CA TYR A 564 4.63 6.02 -6.99
C TYR A 564 4.39 7.32 -7.76
N ASN A 565 3.73 8.31 -7.16
CA ASN A 565 3.44 9.59 -7.82
C ASN A 565 4.17 10.77 -7.14
N PRO A 566 5.41 11.09 -7.53
CA PRO A 566 6.16 12.23 -6.98
C PRO A 566 5.49 13.57 -7.30
N ASN A 567 4.90 13.67 -8.48
CA ASN A 567 4.35 14.91 -9.04
C ASN A 567 2.90 15.16 -8.62
N GLY A 568 2.39 14.39 -7.66
CA GLY A 568 1.00 14.41 -7.21
C GLY A 568 0.51 15.73 -6.60
N TYR A 569 1.42 16.67 -6.37
CA TYR A 569 1.18 17.99 -5.79
C TYR A 569 1.36 19.12 -6.79
N LEU A 570 1.80 18.81 -8.00
CA LEU A 570 1.87 19.77 -9.10
C LEU A 570 0.50 19.88 -9.77
N SER A 571 0.31 20.96 -10.52
CA SER A 571 -0.97 21.40 -11.09
C SER A 571 -1.84 20.28 -11.68
N ASN A 572 -1.68 19.97 -12.97
CA ASN A 572 -2.44 18.94 -13.68
C ASN A 572 -1.93 17.53 -13.35
N GLU A 573 -0.67 17.41 -12.93
CA GLU A 573 0.03 16.16 -12.64
C GLU A 573 -0.51 15.45 -11.39
N SER A 574 -1.21 16.19 -10.51
CA SER A 574 -1.92 15.67 -9.34
C SER A 574 -2.99 14.63 -9.68
N ARG A 575 -3.54 14.66 -10.89
CA ARG A 575 -4.67 13.82 -11.30
C ARG A 575 -4.20 12.47 -11.80
N ARG A 576 -3.77 11.59 -10.88
CA ARG A 576 -3.39 10.21 -11.21
C ARG A 576 -4.34 9.17 -10.60
N ASP A 577 -4.96 8.41 -11.48
CA ASP A 577 -5.99 7.44 -11.14
C ASP A 577 -6.05 6.34 -12.21
N TYR A 578 -5.76 5.12 -11.79
CA TYR A 578 -5.53 3.97 -12.66
C TYR A 578 -6.43 2.82 -12.30
N VAL A 579 -6.90 2.10 -13.31
CA VAL A 579 -7.49 0.78 -13.13
C VAL A 579 -6.50 -0.24 -13.63
N VAL A 580 -6.14 -1.20 -12.78
CA VAL A 580 -5.27 -2.32 -13.15
C VAL A 580 -6.14 -3.54 -13.37
N GLU A 581 -6.14 -4.06 -14.60
CA GLU A 581 -6.85 -5.28 -14.97
C GLU A 581 -5.85 -6.41 -15.21
N ALA A 582 -6.08 -7.59 -14.64
CA ALA A 582 -5.23 -8.76 -14.82
C ALA A 582 -5.96 -9.88 -15.56
N ARG A 583 -5.29 -10.45 -16.56
CA ARG A 583 -5.79 -11.50 -17.46
C ARG A 583 -4.74 -12.60 -17.61
N ARG A 584 -5.15 -13.81 -17.96
CA ARG A 584 -4.23 -14.87 -18.38
C ARG A 584 -4.33 -15.10 -19.89
N HIS A 585 -3.19 -15.16 -20.55
CA HIS A 585 -3.10 -15.52 -21.96
C HIS A 585 -3.38 -17.04 -22.12
N PRO A 586 -4.10 -17.47 -23.18
CA PRO A 586 -4.43 -18.88 -23.38
C PRO A 586 -3.20 -19.76 -23.71
N SER A 587 -2.23 -19.20 -24.44
CA SER A 587 -0.96 -19.89 -24.75
C SER A 587 -0.06 -20.05 -23.52
N THR A 588 0.69 -21.14 -23.50
CA THR A 588 1.80 -21.40 -22.57
C THR A 588 3.17 -21.27 -23.23
N SER A 589 3.23 -20.98 -24.53
CA SER A 589 4.48 -20.72 -25.26
C SER A 589 4.89 -19.26 -25.12
N SER A 590 6.18 -19.01 -24.92
CA SER A 590 6.75 -17.67 -24.73
C SER A 590 6.42 -16.72 -25.89
N LEU A 591 6.11 -15.46 -25.57
CA LEU A 591 5.78 -14.41 -26.54
C LEU A 591 7.01 -13.62 -27.03
N VAL A 592 8.20 -13.92 -26.51
CA VAL A 592 9.42 -13.09 -26.59
C VAL A 592 9.84 -12.73 -28.03
N PHE A 593 9.50 -13.55 -29.02
CA PHE A 593 9.86 -13.27 -30.43
C PHE A 593 8.98 -12.23 -31.14
N GLN A 594 7.89 -11.76 -30.53
CA GLN A 594 6.92 -10.91 -31.25
C GLN A 594 7.08 -9.41 -30.99
N PHE A 595 7.69 -8.98 -29.88
CA PHE A 595 7.59 -7.58 -29.43
C PHE A 595 8.94 -7.03 -28.94
N ASN A 596 9.51 -6.09 -29.70
CA ASN A 596 10.54 -5.14 -29.27
C ASN A 596 9.97 -3.71 -29.41
N ASN A 597 10.64 -2.66 -28.93
CA ASN A 597 10.11 -1.28 -29.08
C ASN A 597 9.95 -0.85 -30.55
N VAL A 598 10.66 -1.51 -31.48
CA VAL A 598 10.41 -1.37 -32.92
C VAL A 598 9.00 -1.86 -33.26
N GLY A 599 8.54 -2.96 -32.65
CA GLY A 599 7.16 -3.44 -32.73
C GLY A 599 6.15 -2.43 -32.21
N ASP A 600 6.44 -1.78 -31.08
CA ASP A 600 5.55 -0.77 -30.51
C ASP A 600 5.38 0.44 -31.46
N LEU A 601 6.48 0.95 -31.98
CA LEU A 601 6.48 1.99 -33.03
C LEU A 601 5.82 1.49 -34.34
N ALA A 602 6.03 0.22 -34.68
CA ALA A 602 5.50 -0.40 -35.89
C ALA A 602 3.97 -0.42 -35.93
N ILE A 603 3.27 -0.49 -34.78
CA ILE A 603 1.80 -0.35 -34.74
C ILE A 603 1.41 0.99 -35.38
N GLY A 604 2.06 2.08 -34.99
CA GLY A 604 1.80 3.42 -35.52
C GLY A 604 2.19 3.57 -36.99
N GLU A 605 3.28 2.92 -37.41
CA GLU A 605 3.72 2.89 -38.81
C GLU A 605 2.83 2.03 -39.72
N GLN A 606 1.95 1.21 -39.14
CA GLN A 606 1.09 0.26 -39.86
C GLN A 606 1.86 -0.69 -40.80
N ASN A 607 3.12 -0.97 -40.48
CA ASN A 607 3.92 -1.93 -41.23
C ASN A 607 3.43 -3.38 -40.95
N LYS A 608 3.99 -4.38 -41.64
CA LYS A 608 3.57 -5.79 -41.49
C LYS A 608 3.65 -6.28 -40.03
N TRP A 609 4.73 -5.93 -39.32
CA TRP A 609 4.93 -6.31 -37.92
C TRP A 609 3.96 -5.58 -37.00
N GLY A 610 3.72 -4.30 -37.25
CA GLY A 610 2.71 -3.50 -36.56
C GLY A 610 1.33 -4.09 -36.67
N LYS A 611 0.89 -4.51 -37.87
CA LYS A 611 -0.42 -5.16 -38.05
C LYS A 611 -0.54 -6.48 -37.28
N ILE A 612 0.53 -7.27 -37.20
CA ILE A 612 0.56 -8.51 -36.42
C ILE A 612 0.43 -8.22 -34.92
N LEU A 613 1.20 -7.26 -34.41
CA LEU A 613 1.14 -6.87 -32.99
C LEU A 613 -0.21 -6.23 -32.66
N THR A 614 -0.76 -5.38 -33.52
CA THR A 614 -2.12 -4.86 -33.37
C THR A 614 -3.08 -6.02 -33.19
N ALA A 615 -3.15 -6.96 -34.14
CA ALA A 615 -4.05 -8.12 -34.08
C ALA A 615 -3.88 -8.96 -32.80
N ALA A 616 -2.65 -9.13 -32.31
CA ALA A 616 -2.37 -9.81 -31.04
C ALA A 616 -2.95 -9.03 -29.85
N MET A 617 -2.75 -7.71 -29.79
CA MET A 617 -3.34 -6.87 -28.74
C MET A 617 -4.87 -6.89 -28.80
N GLU A 618 -5.48 -6.83 -30.00
CA GLU A 618 -6.95 -6.94 -30.14
C GLU A 618 -7.47 -8.21 -29.46
N GLN A 619 -6.76 -9.33 -29.64
CA GLN A 619 -7.06 -10.58 -28.95
C GLN A 619 -6.88 -10.45 -27.43
N TRP A 620 -5.85 -9.75 -26.95
CA TRP A 620 -5.63 -9.54 -25.51
C TRP A 620 -6.77 -8.76 -24.84
N TYR A 621 -7.31 -7.74 -25.51
CA TYR A 621 -8.49 -7.01 -25.07
C TYR A 621 -9.73 -7.92 -24.93
N SER A 622 -9.79 -9.03 -25.69
CA SER A 622 -10.90 -9.99 -25.65
C SER A 622 -10.83 -10.99 -24.50
N PHE A 623 -9.65 -11.23 -23.91
CA PHE A 623 -9.48 -12.23 -22.85
C PHE A 623 -10.20 -11.81 -21.56
N PRO A 624 -10.73 -12.74 -20.74
CA PRO A 624 -11.46 -12.36 -19.53
C PRO A 624 -10.58 -11.63 -18.51
N VAL A 625 -11.13 -10.57 -17.90
CA VAL A 625 -10.54 -9.94 -16.71
C VAL A 625 -10.81 -10.82 -15.50
N GLU A 626 -9.75 -11.45 -14.98
CA GLU A 626 -9.87 -12.37 -13.83
C GLU A 626 -9.73 -11.62 -12.49
N ALA A 627 -8.92 -10.55 -12.47
CA ALA A 627 -8.68 -9.71 -11.30
C ALA A 627 -8.61 -8.22 -11.68
N ARG A 628 -8.96 -7.33 -10.73
CA ARG A 628 -8.94 -5.88 -10.89
C ARG A 628 -8.61 -5.17 -9.58
N THR A 629 -8.06 -3.97 -9.67
CA THR A 629 -7.85 -3.04 -8.55
C THR A 629 -7.69 -1.62 -9.08
N ARG A 630 -7.79 -0.61 -8.22
CA ARG A 630 -7.61 0.80 -8.57
C ARG A 630 -6.41 1.39 -7.83
N VAL A 631 -5.60 2.18 -8.53
CA VAL A 631 -4.55 3.01 -7.93
C VAL A 631 -5.03 4.44 -7.99
N SER A 632 -5.33 5.06 -6.86
CA SER A 632 -5.78 6.46 -6.81
C SER A 632 -5.33 7.05 -5.49
N ARG A 633 -5.39 8.39 -5.36
CA ARG A 633 -5.20 9.05 -4.07
C ARG A 633 -3.84 8.72 -3.42
N PHE A 634 -2.76 8.76 -4.21
CA PHE A 634 -1.41 8.34 -3.82
C PHE A 634 -0.35 9.39 -4.14
N ALA A 635 -0.72 10.67 -4.12
CA ALA A 635 0.21 11.74 -4.41
C ALA A 635 1.31 11.79 -3.33
N GLY A 636 2.57 11.86 -3.76
CA GLY A 636 3.79 11.70 -2.95
C GLY A 636 3.97 10.36 -2.25
N SER A 637 3.12 9.38 -2.52
CA SER A 637 3.10 8.07 -1.87
C SER A 637 3.25 6.96 -2.90
N GLY A 638 3.61 5.76 -2.45
CA GLY A 638 3.69 4.59 -3.30
C GLY A 638 3.07 3.33 -2.72
N VAL A 639 2.56 2.48 -3.60
CA VAL A 639 1.80 1.28 -3.25
C VAL A 639 2.15 0.11 -4.16
N TYR A 640 2.30 -1.08 -3.56
CA TYR A 640 2.33 -2.34 -4.30
C TYR A 640 0.93 -2.92 -4.46
N LYS A 641 0.51 -3.20 -5.70
CA LYS A 641 -0.69 -3.97 -6.02
C LYS A 641 -0.30 -5.42 -6.26
N ARG A 642 -0.79 -6.35 -5.43
CA ARG A 642 -0.32 -7.74 -5.40
C ARG A 642 -1.34 -8.69 -5.98
N PHE A 643 -0.85 -9.64 -6.77
CA PHE A 643 -1.65 -10.65 -7.44
C PHE A 643 -1.05 -12.03 -7.20
N MET A 644 -1.91 -13.04 -7.00
CA MET A 644 -1.51 -14.43 -6.86
C MET A 644 -1.88 -15.21 -8.12
N CYS A 645 -0.87 -15.81 -8.74
CA CYS A 645 -0.95 -16.66 -9.92
C CYS A 645 -0.89 -18.12 -9.48
N ARG A 646 -1.87 -18.95 -9.85
CA ARG A 646 -2.01 -20.33 -9.33
C ARG A 646 -1.36 -21.41 -10.20
N LYS A 647 -0.87 -21.04 -11.38
CA LYS A 647 -0.22 -21.93 -12.37
C LYS A 647 0.76 -21.12 -13.21
N GLY A 648 1.55 -21.80 -14.02
CA GLY A 648 2.45 -21.15 -14.97
C GLY A 648 1.72 -20.55 -16.17
N GLY A 649 2.49 -19.79 -16.95
CA GLY A 649 2.06 -19.19 -18.20
C GLY A 649 2.24 -17.69 -18.23
N ILE A 650 1.49 -17.05 -19.12
CA ILE A 650 1.62 -15.63 -19.41
C ILE A 650 0.45 -14.87 -18.81
N TYR A 651 0.77 -13.87 -18.01
CA TYR A 651 -0.17 -12.96 -17.39
C TYR A 651 -0.05 -11.57 -18.01
N LEU A 652 -1.18 -10.97 -18.31
CA LEU A 652 -1.28 -9.66 -18.92
C LEU A 652 -1.91 -8.71 -17.91
N PHE A 653 -1.24 -7.59 -17.65
CA PHE A 653 -1.79 -6.51 -16.85
C PHE A 653 -1.97 -5.29 -17.72
N ARG A 654 -3.17 -4.71 -17.69
CA ARG A 654 -3.50 -3.46 -18.35
C ARG A 654 -3.68 -2.38 -17.30
N VAL A 655 -2.78 -1.41 -17.28
CA VAL A 655 -2.88 -0.20 -16.46
C VAL A 655 -3.61 0.85 -17.29
N CYS A 656 -4.91 0.97 -17.03
CA CYS A 656 -5.81 1.83 -17.77
C CYS A 656 -5.91 3.21 -17.13
N ARG A 657 -6.03 4.25 -17.95
CA ARG A 657 -6.42 5.58 -17.46
C ARG A 657 -7.84 5.55 -16.87
N ASN A 658 -8.02 6.28 -15.77
CA ASN A 658 -9.31 6.58 -15.16
C ASN A 658 -9.51 8.10 -15.08
N GLY A 659 -9.36 8.76 -16.24
CA GLY A 659 -9.24 10.21 -16.35
C GLY A 659 -7.98 10.77 -15.70
N SER A 660 -6.90 10.01 -15.81
CA SER A 660 -5.57 10.36 -15.32
C SER A 660 -4.88 11.34 -16.27
N PHE A 661 -4.00 12.20 -15.78
CA PHE A 661 -3.08 13.01 -16.57
C PHE A 661 -2.26 12.11 -17.52
N ASN A 662 -1.47 11.20 -16.96
CA ASN A 662 -0.76 10.10 -17.62
C ASN A 662 -0.79 8.85 -16.72
N THR A 663 -0.51 7.66 -17.24
CA THR A 663 -0.27 6.45 -16.46
C THR A 663 1.22 6.20 -16.30
N ILE A 664 1.57 5.72 -15.10
CA ILE A 664 2.91 5.28 -14.81
C ILE A 664 2.90 3.90 -14.17
N LEU A 665 3.96 3.15 -14.41
CA LEU A 665 4.27 1.93 -13.68
C LEU A 665 5.75 1.99 -13.32
N ASN A 666 6.08 1.89 -12.04
CA ASN A 666 7.45 2.10 -11.57
C ASN A 666 8.24 0.80 -11.51
N GLY A 667 7.57 -0.31 -11.21
CA GLY A 667 8.23 -1.61 -11.20
C GLY A 667 7.28 -2.80 -11.19
N VAL A 668 7.81 -3.94 -11.64
CA VAL A 668 7.14 -5.24 -11.66
C VAL A 668 8.00 -6.25 -10.92
N PHE A 669 7.39 -6.97 -9.98
CA PHE A 669 8.09 -7.84 -9.05
C PHE A 669 7.43 -9.21 -9.02
N VAL A 670 8.23 -10.27 -9.07
CA VAL A 670 7.77 -11.66 -9.05
C VAL A 670 8.43 -12.41 -7.91
N ASN A 671 7.60 -13.13 -7.16
CA ASN A 671 7.97 -14.02 -6.08
C ASN A 671 7.40 -15.41 -6.35
N GLU A 672 8.26 -16.40 -6.63
CA GLU A 672 7.88 -17.80 -6.61
C GLU A 672 7.51 -18.23 -5.19
N LYS A 673 6.30 -18.74 -5.00
CA LYS A 673 5.79 -19.22 -3.71
C LYS A 673 5.84 -20.73 -3.61
N ILE A 674 5.46 -21.45 -4.67
CA ILE A 674 5.48 -22.92 -4.73
C ILE A 674 6.01 -23.35 -6.11
N PRO A 675 7.21 -23.96 -6.18
CA PRO A 675 7.76 -24.53 -7.41
C PRO A 675 6.93 -25.71 -7.94
N TRP A 676 6.98 -25.95 -9.25
CA TRP A 676 6.25 -27.07 -9.87
C TRP A 676 6.74 -28.44 -9.41
N GLU A 677 8.04 -28.58 -9.09
CA GLU A 677 8.66 -29.86 -8.73
C GLU A 677 8.13 -30.46 -7.41
N ILE A 678 7.37 -29.69 -6.63
CA ILE A 678 6.89 -30.08 -5.29
C ILE A 678 5.46 -30.65 -5.34
N ARG A 679 4.82 -30.77 -6.51
CA ARG A 679 3.48 -31.38 -6.62
C ARG A 679 3.55 -32.92 -6.73
N MET A 680 3.48 -33.61 -5.60
CA MET A 680 2.82 -34.93 -5.50
C MET A 680 1.46 -34.72 -4.79
N PRO A 681 0.32 -35.14 -5.39
CA PRO A 681 -1.02 -34.79 -4.88
C PRO A 681 -1.36 -35.34 -3.49
N GLU A 682 -0.62 -36.35 -3.02
CA GLU A 682 -0.98 -37.15 -1.84
C GLU A 682 -0.28 -36.66 -0.55
N GLU A 683 0.66 -35.71 -0.64
CA GLU A 683 1.48 -35.26 0.50
C GLU A 683 1.21 -33.81 0.95
N LEU A 684 0.19 -33.13 0.43
CA LEU A 684 -0.11 -31.75 0.85
C LEU A 684 -1.48 -31.59 1.51
N PRO A 685 -1.67 -32.06 2.75
CA PRO A 685 -2.67 -31.50 3.64
C PRO A 685 -2.07 -30.25 4.29
N TYR A 686 -2.67 -29.09 3.99
CA TYR A 686 -2.43 -27.79 4.64
C TYR A 686 -1.10 -27.08 4.32
N TYR A 687 -1.26 -25.96 3.61
CA TYR A 687 -0.35 -24.83 3.69
C TYR A 687 -0.15 -24.44 5.17
N VAL A 688 0.99 -24.79 5.76
CA VAL A 688 1.42 -24.25 7.04
C VAL A 688 2.23 -22.99 6.76
N ALA A 689 1.70 -21.83 7.16
CA ALA A 689 2.45 -20.59 7.13
C ALA A 689 3.78 -20.80 7.86
N GLY A 690 4.90 -20.60 7.16
CA GLY A 690 6.19 -20.47 7.82
C GLY A 690 7.23 -21.59 7.69
N GLN A 691 7.07 -22.59 6.81
CA GLN A 691 8.16 -23.55 6.59
C GLN A 691 8.51 -23.72 5.11
N LEU A 692 9.40 -22.86 4.62
CA LEU A 692 10.35 -23.23 3.59
C LEU A 692 11.70 -22.69 3.98
N ALA A 693 12.62 -23.61 4.22
CA ALA A 693 13.98 -23.29 4.57
C ALA A 693 14.71 -22.75 3.33
N GLY A 694 15.21 -21.53 3.47
CA GLY A 694 15.53 -20.63 2.38
C GLY A 694 16.64 -21.11 1.44
N ILE A 695 16.50 -20.67 0.20
CA ILE A 695 17.63 -20.43 -0.69
C ILE A 695 18.51 -19.35 -0.02
N VAL A 696 19.79 -19.65 0.23
CA VAL A 696 20.78 -18.62 0.60
C VAL A 696 21.09 -17.81 -0.68
N PRO A 697 20.82 -16.49 -0.72
CA PRO A 697 21.11 -15.68 -1.91
C PRO A 697 22.60 -15.39 -2.07
N THR A 698 22.99 -15.10 -3.30
CA THR A 698 24.30 -14.59 -3.67
C THR A 698 24.30 -13.06 -3.47
N PRO A 699 25.18 -12.46 -2.67
CA PRO A 699 25.39 -11.01 -2.74
C PRO A 699 26.00 -10.67 -4.12
N GLU A 700 25.57 -9.59 -4.77
CA GLU A 700 26.32 -9.08 -5.93
C GLU A 700 27.71 -8.61 -5.48
N ARG A 701 28.69 -8.59 -6.40
CA ARG A 701 30.05 -8.12 -6.13
C ARG A 701 29.98 -6.67 -5.65
N VAL A 702 29.96 -6.46 -4.34
CA VAL A 702 30.31 -5.16 -3.76
C VAL A 702 31.74 -4.89 -4.17
N ASN A 703 31.98 -3.80 -4.90
CA ASN A 703 33.31 -3.47 -5.39
C ASN A 703 34.29 -3.44 -4.21
N GLY A 704 35.33 -4.28 -4.24
CA GLY A 704 36.20 -4.54 -3.08
C GLY A 704 36.96 -3.30 -2.56
N ALA A 705 36.86 -2.18 -3.26
CA ALA A 705 37.45 -0.89 -2.89
C ALA A 705 36.67 -0.13 -1.79
N THR A 706 35.37 -0.38 -1.61
CA THR A 706 34.52 0.39 -0.66
C THR A 706 34.36 -0.26 0.71
N LEU A 707 34.75 -1.53 0.88
CA LEU A 707 34.62 -2.27 2.14
C LEU A 707 35.93 -2.24 2.95
N GLY A 708 35.82 -1.93 4.25
CA GLY A 708 36.91 -2.07 5.22
C GLY A 708 37.33 -3.53 5.45
N GLN A 709 38.43 -3.74 6.17
CA GLN A 709 38.94 -5.10 6.44
C GLN A 709 37.96 -5.94 7.28
N ARG A 710 37.17 -5.29 8.15
CA ARG A 710 36.19 -5.93 9.03
C ARG A 710 35.02 -6.53 8.24
N GLU A 711 34.52 -5.79 7.25
CA GLU A 711 33.42 -6.14 6.36
C GLU A 711 33.83 -7.27 5.40
N LYS A 712 35.07 -7.22 4.89
CA LYS A 712 35.64 -8.27 4.00
C LYS A 712 35.74 -9.64 4.66
N ALA A 713 36.04 -9.68 5.97
CA ALA A 713 36.15 -10.93 6.73
C ALA A 713 34.80 -11.65 6.92
N VAL A 714 33.69 -10.90 6.95
CA VAL A 714 32.32 -11.44 7.09
C VAL A 714 31.73 -11.82 5.74
N CYS A 715 31.98 -11.02 4.70
CA CYS A 715 31.39 -11.27 3.37
C CYS A 715 32.05 -12.45 2.63
N LYS A 716 33.36 -12.69 2.78
CA LYS A 716 34.08 -13.76 2.04
C LYS A 716 33.50 -15.18 2.27
N PRO A 717 33.21 -15.62 3.50
CA PRO A 717 32.57 -16.93 3.73
C PRO A 717 31.12 -17.00 3.25
N LEU A 718 30.36 -15.88 3.30
CA LEU A 718 29.01 -15.77 2.70
C LEU A 718 29.06 -15.96 1.19
N TYR A 719 30.10 -15.43 0.52
CA TYR A 719 30.34 -15.69 -0.90
C TYR A 719 30.66 -17.16 -1.13
N GLU A 720 31.54 -17.81 -0.37
CA GLU A 720 31.91 -19.23 -0.62
C GLU A 720 30.72 -20.21 -0.47
N LEU A 721 29.75 -19.87 0.37
CA LEU A 721 28.45 -20.53 0.53
C LEU A 721 27.61 -20.61 -0.77
N GLN A 722 27.91 -19.79 -1.78
CA GLN A 722 27.22 -19.70 -3.07
C GLN A 722 27.25 -20.97 -3.93
N TYR A 723 28.25 -21.84 -3.73
CA TYR A 723 28.50 -22.98 -4.62
C TYR A 723 27.78 -24.27 -4.22
N THR A 724 27.01 -24.27 -3.13
CA THR A 724 26.23 -25.45 -2.67
C THR A 724 24.72 -25.17 -2.69
N ARG A 725 24.07 -25.36 -3.85
CA ARG A 725 22.60 -25.39 -3.93
C ARG A 725 22.08 -26.65 -3.23
N LYS A 726 21.58 -26.53 -2.00
CA LYS A 726 20.65 -27.50 -1.42
C LYS A 726 19.51 -26.76 -0.75
N TYR A 727 18.31 -27.33 -0.80
CA TYR A 727 17.22 -26.96 0.10
C TYR A 727 17.70 -27.29 1.51
N LEU A 728 18.06 -26.28 2.29
CA LEU A 728 18.64 -26.50 3.59
C LEU A 728 17.58 -26.19 4.63
N THR A 729 16.85 -27.20 5.08
CA THR A 729 16.25 -27.15 6.42
C THR A 729 17.32 -26.72 7.43
N PRO A 730 16.98 -26.08 8.55
CA PRO A 730 17.95 -25.82 9.61
C PRO A 730 18.80 -27.06 9.89
N ALA A 731 18.23 -28.27 9.86
CA ALA A 731 18.93 -29.54 10.03
C ALA A 731 19.93 -29.92 8.93
N ALA A 732 19.74 -29.49 7.68
CA ALA A 732 20.59 -29.88 6.54
C ALA A 732 21.81 -28.97 6.31
N CYS A 733 21.82 -27.75 6.88
CA CYS A 733 22.92 -26.78 6.72
C CYS A 733 24.14 -27.15 7.57
N SER A 734 25.38 -26.92 7.10
CA SER A 734 26.58 -27.14 7.93
C SER A 734 26.59 -26.19 9.12
N LEU A 735 27.16 -26.61 10.25
CA LEU A 735 27.19 -25.81 11.49
C LEU A 735 27.88 -24.44 11.29
N GLN A 736 28.91 -24.38 10.44
CA GLN A 736 29.61 -23.14 10.08
C GLN A 736 28.73 -22.20 9.25
N ASN A 737 27.97 -22.75 8.29
CA ASN A 737 27.09 -21.98 7.43
C ASN A 737 25.87 -21.42 8.18
N ARG A 738 25.34 -22.19 9.14
CA ARG A 738 24.27 -21.74 10.05
C ARG A 738 24.71 -20.51 10.85
N TYR A 739 25.93 -20.54 11.35
CA TYR A 739 26.48 -19.48 12.15
C TYR A 739 26.70 -18.17 11.36
N ILE A 740 27.28 -18.27 10.17
CA ILE A 740 27.50 -17.13 9.27
C ILE A 740 26.18 -16.37 8.98
N LEU A 741 25.09 -17.11 8.79
CA LEU A 741 23.75 -16.54 8.56
C LEU A 741 23.16 -15.86 9.82
N SER A 742 23.45 -16.38 11.02
CA SER A 742 23.01 -15.76 12.29
C SER A 742 23.70 -14.42 12.54
N LEU A 743 25.02 -14.34 12.29
CA LEU A 743 25.78 -13.10 12.48
C LEU A 743 25.28 -11.97 11.58
N TRP A 744 25.00 -12.29 10.32
CA TRP A 744 24.52 -11.33 9.36
C TRP A 744 23.15 -10.74 9.79
N ARG A 745 22.25 -11.56 10.37
CA ARG A 745 20.96 -11.06 10.93
C ARG A 745 21.15 -10.18 12.16
N GLN A 746 22.02 -10.60 13.08
CA GLN A 746 22.30 -9.82 14.28
C GLN A 746 22.94 -8.45 13.94
N ALA A 747 23.79 -8.41 12.91
CA ALA A 747 24.35 -7.17 12.38
C ALA A 747 23.27 -6.24 11.78
N ARG A 748 22.18 -6.79 11.23
CA ARG A 748 21.02 -6.00 10.77
C ARG A 748 20.20 -5.43 11.92
N GLU A 749 19.97 -6.22 12.97
CA GLU A 749 19.14 -5.81 14.12
C GLU A 749 19.82 -4.72 14.97
N ASN A 750 21.14 -4.77 15.11
CA ASN A 750 21.93 -3.81 15.89
C ASN A 750 22.30 -2.53 15.10
N ARG A 751 21.38 -2.00 14.30
CA ARG A 751 21.52 -0.92 13.28
C ARG A 751 22.06 0.45 13.76
N ALA A 752 22.81 0.53 14.85
CA ALA A 752 23.41 1.76 15.37
C ALA A 752 24.87 1.98 14.94
N GLU A 753 25.61 0.95 14.50
CA GLU A 753 27.03 1.12 14.12
C GLU A 753 27.27 0.83 12.64
N GLY A 754 27.09 1.86 11.80
CA GLY A 754 27.90 2.00 10.58
C GLY A 754 27.33 1.56 9.22
N GLY A 755 26.01 1.31 9.07
CA GLY A 755 25.20 1.36 7.82
C GLY A 755 25.60 0.50 6.60
N CYS A 756 26.87 0.56 6.19
CA CYS A 756 27.42 0.00 4.96
C CYS A 756 27.19 -1.52 4.80
N LEU A 757 27.37 -2.32 5.85
CA LEU A 757 27.18 -3.78 5.79
C LEU A 757 25.70 -4.19 5.65
N ALA A 758 24.80 -3.46 6.29
CA ALA A 758 23.36 -3.74 6.26
C ALA A 758 22.75 -3.38 4.91
N ASP A 759 23.25 -2.32 4.27
CA ASP A 759 22.81 -1.88 2.94
C ASP A 759 23.42 -2.72 1.81
N CYS A 760 24.69 -3.14 1.95
CA CYS A 760 25.36 -4.04 0.99
C CYS A 760 24.80 -5.48 0.97
N LEU A 761 24.13 -5.93 2.04
CA LEU A 761 23.72 -7.34 2.20
C LEU A 761 22.19 -7.50 2.32
N GLN A 762 21.38 -6.59 1.77
CA GLN A 762 19.90 -6.60 1.84
C GLN A 762 19.20 -7.79 1.13
N TRP A 763 19.88 -8.90 0.86
CA TRP A 763 19.27 -10.12 0.31
C TRP A 763 19.11 -11.17 1.40
N GLU A 764 17.97 -11.13 2.06
CA GLU A 764 17.73 -11.96 3.24
C GLU A 764 17.28 -13.39 2.96
N ALA A 765 17.83 -14.33 3.74
CA ALA A 765 17.33 -15.69 3.84
C ALA A 765 15.83 -15.70 4.19
N ARG A 766 15.03 -16.26 3.28
CA ARG A 766 13.56 -16.26 3.23
C ARG A 766 12.93 -16.85 4.51
N VAL A 767 12.64 -16.00 5.49
CA VAL A 767 11.78 -16.33 6.63
C VAL A 767 10.68 -15.27 6.72
N SER A 768 9.49 -15.62 6.23
CA SER A 768 8.38 -14.71 5.99
C SER A 768 7.47 -14.49 7.20
N ASP A 769 7.78 -15.09 8.35
CA ASP A 769 6.98 -15.05 9.57
C ASP A 769 7.89 -14.80 10.78
N ASP A 770 7.48 -13.91 11.68
CA ASP A 770 8.32 -13.47 12.81
C ASP A 770 8.50 -14.55 13.89
N ARG A 771 7.53 -15.47 14.06
CA ARG A 771 7.67 -16.61 14.99
C ARG A 771 8.64 -17.63 14.43
N VAL A 772 8.60 -17.85 13.12
CA VAL A 772 9.56 -18.70 12.42
C VAL A 772 10.94 -18.08 12.45
N ARG A 773 11.05 -16.75 12.28
CA ARG A 773 12.32 -16.03 12.41
C ARG A 773 12.90 -16.26 13.80
N ALA A 774 12.13 -16.03 14.85
CA ALA A 774 12.56 -16.26 16.23
C ALA A 774 12.99 -17.72 16.49
N SER A 775 12.20 -18.70 16.07
CA SER A 775 12.53 -20.14 16.22
C SER A 775 13.78 -20.54 15.43
N PHE A 776 13.92 -20.01 14.22
CA PHE A 776 15.09 -20.23 13.39
C PHE A 776 16.33 -19.60 14.03
N ASP A 777 16.26 -18.36 14.49
CA ASP A 777 17.38 -17.67 15.10
C ASP A 777 17.82 -18.37 16.39
N GLU A 778 16.87 -18.89 17.18
CA GLU A 778 17.17 -19.76 18.32
C GLU A 778 17.89 -21.05 17.88
N THR A 779 17.43 -21.67 16.79
CA THR A 779 18.06 -22.88 16.23
C THR A 779 19.48 -22.61 15.72
N MET A 780 19.72 -21.45 15.10
CA MET A 780 21.02 -21.03 14.62
C MET A 780 21.98 -20.75 15.79
N LYS A 781 21.49 -20.06 16.83
CA LYS A 781 22.24 -19.80 18.06
C LYS A 781 22.65 -21.09 18.76
N ARG A 782 21.70 -22.02 18.98
CA ARG A 782 21.97 -23.35 19.55
C ARG A 782 22.97 -24.14 18.70
N SER A 783 22.83 -24.08 17.37
CA SER A 783 23.75 -24.76 16.45
C SER A 783 25.17 -24.19 16.53
N TRP A 784 25.33 -22.87 16.70
CA TRP A 784 26.63 -22.24 16.88
C TRP A 784 27.31 -22.70 18.17
N ASP A 785 26.60 -22.65 19.31
CA ASP A 785 27.12 -23.11 20.59
C ASP A 785 27.55 -24.58 20.50
N GLN A 786 26.74 -25.42 19.85
CA GLN A 786 27.07 -26.81 19.59
C GLN A 786 28.31 -26.97 18.70
N SER A 787 28.48 -26.12 17.67
CA SER A 787 29.65 -26.14 16.79
C SER A 787 30.96 -25.89 17.55
N GLN A 788 30.94 -25.02 18.57
CA GLN A 788 32.11 -24.73 19.38
C GLN A 788 32.47 -25.92 20.28
N ILE A 789 31.51 -26.78 20.63
CA ILE A 789 31.79 -28.04 21.35
C ILE A 789 32.61 -28.97 20.45
N TYR A 790 32.19 -29.15 19.19
CA TYR A 790 32.82 -30.11 18.28
C TYR A 790 34.08 -29.60 17.58
N TYR A 791 34.13 -28.32 17.22
CA TYR A 791 35.21 -27.72 16.44
C TYR A 791 36.01 -26.73 17.27
N ILE A 792 37.20 -27.14 17.68
CA ILE A 792 38.06 -26.36 18.57
C ILE A 792 38.50 -25.02 17.98
N GLY A 793 38.58 -24.91 16.65
CA GLY A 793 38.86 -23.65 15.96
C GLY A 793 37.76 -22.62 16.19
N ASN A 794 36.49 -23.03 16.21
CA ASN A 794 35.33 -22.13 16.37
C ASN A 794 35.23 -21.50 17.77
N ARG A 795 36.03 -21.98 18.73
CA ARG A 795 36.14 -21.39 20.08
C ARG A 795 37.07 -20.17 20.08
N SER A 796 38.01 -20.10 19.14
CA SER A 796 39.11 -19.13 19.15
C SER A 796 38.69 -17.80 18.56
N ARG A 797 38.90 -16.71 19.30
CA ARG A 797 38.74 -15.35 18.77
C ARG A 797 39.77 -15.04 17.66
N ASP A 798 40.93 -15.68 17.66
CA ASP A 798 41.91 -15.50 16.58
C ASP A 798 41.45 -16.15 15.27
N PHE A 799 40.63 -17.20 15.36
CA PHE A 799 40.09 -17.91 14.19
C PHE A 799 38.71 -17.38 13.76
N MET A 800 37.91 -16.91 14.72
CA MET A 800 36.55 -16.41 14.56
C MET A 800 36.40 -15.07 15.34
N PRO A 801 36.98 -13.96 14.85
CA PRO A 801 37.19 -12.73 15.63
C PRO A 801 35.93 -11.98 16.04
N ASN A 802 34.84 -12.13 15.30
CA ASN A 802 33.59 -11.40 15.51
C ASN A 802 32.48 -12.30 16.07
N ALA A 803 32.86 -13.44 16.63
CA ALA A 803 31.93 -14.51 16.94
C ALA A 803 31.50 -14.52 18.41
N PRO A 804 30.18 -14.52 18.71
CA PRO A 804 29.68 -14.58 20.07
C PRO A 804 30.18 -15.84 20.77
N GLY A 805 30.51 -15.73 22.05
CA GLY A 805 30.97 -16.88 22.83
C GLY A 805 32.32 -17.44 22.36
N THR A 806 33.12 -16.70 21.60
CA THR A 806 34.54 -17.02 21.41
C THR A 806 35.38 -16.51 22.54
N VAL A 807 36.51 -17.18 22.75
CA VAL A 807 37.44 -16.91 23.83
C VAL A 807 38.78 -16.43 23.28
N PRO A 808 39.51 -15.56 24.00
CA PRO A 808 40.71 -14.88 23.52
C PRO A 808 41.97 -15.77 23.52
N PHE A 809 41.84 -17.02 23.09
CA PHE A 809 42.92 -18.00 22.97
C PHE A 809 43.00 -18.51 21.54
N SER A 810 44.22 -18.76 21.05
CA SER A 810 44.48 -19.33 19.73
C SER A 810 43.99 -20.78 19.62
N PRO A 811 43.76 -21.32 18.41
CA PRO A 811 43.36 -22.72 18.24
C PRO A 811 44.37 -23.72 18.85
N ARG A 812 45.65 -23.34 18.92
CA ARG A 812 46.72 -24.15 19.53
C ARG A 812 46.59 -24.19 21.05
N GLU A 813 46.36 -23.06 21.69
CA GLU A 813 46.12 -22.95 23.13
C GLU A 813 44.85 -23.71 23.53
N LEU A 814 43.77 -23.57 22.78
CA LEU A 814 42.51 -24.29 23.03
C LEU A 814 42.66 -25.80 22.94
N ARG A 815 43.45 -26.31 21.98
CA ARG A 815 43.79 -27.74 21.90
C ARG A 815 44.55 -28.22 23.13
N LEU A 816 45.45 -27.40 23.67
CA LEU A 816 46.16 -27.72 24.90
C LEU A 816 45.23 -27.69 26.11
N MET A 817 44.37 -26.67 26.23
CA MET A 817 43.33 -26.60 27.26
C MET A 817 42.45 -27.86 27.25
N ALA A 818 42.00 -28.31 26.07
CA ALA A 818 41.22 -29.53 25.92
C ALA A 818 41.97 -30.78 26.39
N LYS A 819 43.28 -30.91 26.08
CA LYS A 819 44.12 -32.01 26.57
C LYS A 819 44.27 -31.99 28.10
N LEU A 820 44.41 -30.80 28.66
CA LEU A 820 44.54 -30.57 30.11
C LEU A 820 43.19 -30.57 30.84
N ARG A 821 42.08 -30.85 30.13
CA ARG A 821 40.70 -30.84 30.65
C ARG A 821 40.28 -29.51 31.29
N ILE A 822 40.86 -28.41 30.83
CA ILE A 822 40.48 -27.06 31.24
C ILE A 822 39.21 -26.67 30.49
N ASP A 823 38.14 -26.34 31.21
CA ASP A 823 36.93 -25.83 30.57
C ASP A 823 37.21 -24.44 30.01
N TRP A 824 37.01 -24.27 28.72
CA TRP A 824 37.22 -23.01 28.03
C TRP A 824 36.02 -22.07 28.18
N ARG A 825 34.84 -22.62 28.54
CA ARG A 825 33.58 -21.84 28.60
C ARG A 825 33.59 -20.76 29.67
N GLN A 826 34.36 -20.93 30.73
CA GLN A 826 34.59 -19.91 31.77
C GLN A 826 35.24 -18.62 31.22
N TYR A 827 35.81 -18.67 30.01
CA TYR A 827 36.46 -17.53 29.35
C TYR A 827 35.58 -16.87 28.28
N ARG A 828 34.30 -17.26 28.14
CA ARG A 828 33.37 -16.60 27.22
C ARG A 828 32.88 -15.28 27.82
N ASP A 829 32.64 -14.30 26.96
CA ASP A 829 32.11 -12.99 27.36
C ASP A 829 30.71 -13.08 28.01
N ASP A 830 29.96 -14.16 27.73
CA ASP A 830 28.63 -14.47 28.29
C ASP A 830 28.66 -15.49 29.43
N ALA A 831 29.83 -15.79 30.00
CA ALA A 831 29.96 -16.72 31.13
C ALA A 831 29.31 -16.14 32.39
N LYS A 832 28.48 -16.94 33.07
CA LYS A 832 27.79 -16.52 34.31
C LYS A 832 28.73 -16.33 35.50
N ASN A 833 29.85 -17.03 35.50
CA ASN A 833 30.85 -17.00 36.57
C ASN A 833 32.22 -16.64 35.96
N PRO A 834 33.04 -15.83 36.65
CA PRO A 834 34.38 -15.49 36.20
C PRO A 834 35.30 -16.72 36.23
N PRO A 835 36.33 -16.77 35.37
CA PRO A 835 37.26 -17.88 35.33
C PRO A 835 38.19 -17.92 36.55
N GLU A 836 38.62 -19.11 36.96
CA GLU A 836 39.53 -19.29 38.10
C GLU A 836 40.90 -18.63 37.90
N LYS A 837 41.32 -18.49 36.64
CA LYS A 837 42.52 -17.75 36.23
C LYS A 837 42.12 -16.72 35.20
N THR A 838 42.70 -15.53 35.27
CA THR A 838 42.53 -14.52 34.22
C THR A 838 43.05 -15.03 32.87
N VAL A 839 42.62 -14.40 31.78
CA VAL A 839 43.10 -14.74 30.42
C VAL A 839 44.62 -14.71 30.34
N GLN A 840 45.25 -13.70 30.95
CA GLN A 840 46.70 -13.52 30.93
C GLN A 840 47.41 -14.65 31.69
N GLU A 841 46.97 -14.96 32.91
CA GLU A 841 47.52 -16.06 33.71
C GLU A 841 47.35 -17.41 33.04
N MET A 842 46.20 -17.63 32.37
CA MET A 842 45.95 -18.85 31.62
C MET A 842 46.87 -18.96 30.39
N LYS A 843 47.10 -17.87 29.65
CA LYS A 843 48.07 -17.87 28.53
C LYS A 843 49.48 -18.20 29.00
N GLU A 844 49.93 -17.64 30.11
CA GLU A 844 51.24 -17.96 30.69
C GLU A 844 51.35 -19.42 31.14
N PHE A 845 50.31 -19.94 31.78
CA PHE A 845 50.23 -21.34 32.17
C PHE A 845 50.32 -22.27 30.94
N LEU A 846 49.52 -22.01 29.90
CA LEU A 846 49.54 -22.80 28.67
C LEU A 846 50.88 -22.73 27.95
N LYS A 847 51.55 -21.56 27.96
CA LYS A 847 52.90 -21.39 27.39
C LYS A 847 53.94 -22.26 28.11
N LYS A 848 53.90 -22.32 29.45
CA LYS A 848 54.79 -23.18 30.25
C LYS A 848 54.55 -24.67 29.96
N GLU A 849 53.29 -25.10 29.86
CA GLU A 849 52.95 -26.49 29.53
C GLU A 849 53.36 -26.87 28.09
N LEU A 850 53.23 -25.95 27.14
CA LEU A 850 53.74 -26.13 25.77
C LEU A 850 55.26 -26.31 25.74
N LEU A 851 56.01 -25.54 26.53
CA LEU A 851 57.47 -25.65 26.65
C LEU A 851 57.89 -26.99 27.27
N LYS A 852 57.19 -27.45 28.31
CA LYS A 852 57.41 -28.78 28.90
C LYS A 852 57.23 -29.89 27.86
N GLN A 853 56.12 -29.88 27.11
CA GLN A 853 55.88 -30.88 26.05
C GLN A 853 56.95 -30.85 24.95
N GLN A 854 57.52 -29.69 24.63
CA GLN A 854 58.62 -29.57 23.67
C GLN A 854 59.95 -30.10 24.22
N GLN A 855 60.22 -29.96 25.51
CA GLN A 855 61.40 -30.56 26.16
C GLN A 855 61.28 -32.08 26.27
N THR A 856 60.11 -32.61 26.63
CA THR A 856 59.86 -34.07 26.69
C THR A 856 59.99 -34.72 25.32
N ARG A 857 59.56 -34.04 24.24
CA ARG A 857 59.74 -34.49 22.84
C ARG A 857 61.16 -34.38 22.29
N LYS A 858 62.06 -33.65 22.97
CA LYS A 858 63.50 -33.58 22.63
C LYS A 858 64.34 -34.59 23.41
N GLN A 859 63.78 -35.15 24.49
CA GLN A 859 64.42 -36.19 25.31
C GLN A 859 63.97 -37.61 24.94
N GLN A 860 62.81 -37.74 24.28
CA GLN A 860 62.44 -38.89 23.44
C GLN A 860 63.04 -38.71 22.04
#